data_AF-A0A9P6RJH2-F1
#
_entry.id   AF-A0A9P6RJH2-F1
#
_cell.length_a   1.000
_cell.length_b   1.000
_cell.length_c   1.000
_cell.angle_alpha   90.00
_cell.angle_beta   90.00
_cell.angle_gamma   90.00
#
_symmetry.space_group_name_H-M   'P 1'
#
loop_
_entity.id
_entity.type
_entity.pdbx_description
1 polymer ?
#
loop_
_entity_poly.entity_id
_entity_poly.type
_entity_poly.pdbx_seq_one_letter_code
_entity_poly.pdbx_strand_id
1 'polypeptide(L)'
;MRFSTSALLLVLAGVLWPGKTAAAAISNNLDTSSAQQLHSSLLSSPRDTAVFRVPGSASHLAAALDRVKRSSSLISVDNDNMSIANPLMATAVEAAPRRPEDCPPCFNCLLDAFPCSHFAPCNAYDGRCTCPPGFAGDNCSVPVCGALPDGRDRPQRDDGEKCKCKDGWTGINCNVCQSDDVCNALVPTGKNATCYQGGLTVIENFQQCDVTNRKILDTLGPGQPPAITFSCNQQNKTCDFQYVQYDKTVTTYKCPKIKCSCIPDRMLCGKDGSVNDFLEEEIHGPADFECTDDNKCVFQEPAMNELIMTMFGDPAIYLKCNAGECLHYTQVPGFARPPRPDYTMAIILSVAGVLLFLVCLGLGVFYLAKKSGSSGDGYISLPDDEAAKLMAEHIPATLMFKQMGYTVGEKEVLRQVSGLVKPGQVMAIMGASGAGKTSLLDILARRHKSGTIHGHIYVNGRTVSNSEYKRVVGYVDQEDTLMSTLTVYETILYSAMLRLPRDMSVAAKRFRVMETMSELGILGIKDMRIGASGQRSISGGEKRRVSIACELVTSPSILFLDEPTSGLDSYNAYNVVECLVTLARNYNRTVVCTIHQPRSNIFALFDQLVLMAKGHLIYSGETRLLSAHLRNLGHPCPEGFNMADYMLDLTMYSGKSASRTAANNTGNSGAGLENILRQRHAVQDEQEEQLYGRPSTLSNRAVPDIGPDGLPRFTRASSMADDTRQWESELEAREQERPRLPASSPGENTTIGIDPAVPSEREADRAIIAEEEAAANAHLLSLVDGFKQSAIFSEVEQSINSAVQGATGANGNNNGNGGASNGRSTPASQQASSDINVSRKAVATYRRASWWSQFKILADRTLKNIYRDPMLMLSHYVMSIFLGLLCGALFYKVTNDIPGFQNRMGVFFFMCALFGFSCLSILPSFAHERILFVRERANGYYSPFTYFLSKVMFDIVPLRVIPPMLMGLIIYNMVGLVEGWAEFGKFFLVLVLFNIVASGVCLMIGIIFEAVGVANLMSSLVMLFSMLFGGLLLNKESIPEQLSWLQKLSFFNFAFEALLVNEITFLQLIQKEYGLEIDVPGAVILSTFGFNSGAYWKDVKNLGIMAGTFFTVAFLWLQFRVNERR
;
A
#
# COMPACT_ATOMS: atom_id res chain seq x y z
N MET A 1 -30.52 8.24 -9.23
CA MET A 1 -30.13 9.47 -9.97
C MET A 1 -28.79 9.24 -10.67
N ARG A 2 -28.48 9.99 -11.73
CA ARG A 2 -27.13 9.96 -12.35
C ARG A 2 -26.13 10.64 -11.40
N PHE A 3 -25.47 9.89 -10.53
CA PHE A 3 -24.21 10.37 -9.94
C PHE A 3 -23.22 10.52 -11.09
N SER A 4 -22.92 11.76 -11.46
CA SER A 4 -21.92 11.99 -12.49
C SER A 4 -20.55 11.73 -11.89
N THR A 5 -19.80 10.84 -12.53
CA THR A 5 -18.37 10.62 -12.27
C THR A 5 -17.57 11.93 -12.29
N SER A 6 -18.09 12.97 -12.96
CA SER A 6 -17.61 14.34 -12.96
C SER A 6 -17.32 14.93 -11.57
N ALA A 7 -18.09 14.62 -10.51
CA ALA A 7 -17.87 15.29 -9.21
C ALA A 7 -16.53 14.88 -8.57
N LEU A 8 -16.20 13.59 -8.59
CA LEU A 8 -14.91 13.08 -8.10
C LEU A 8 -13.79 13.34 -9.11
N LEU A 9 -14.08 13.28 -10.42
CA LEU A 9 -13.13 13.66 -11.48
C LEU A 9 -12.80 15.16 -11.48
N LEU A 10 -13.69 16.05 -11.02
CA LEU A 10 -13.39 17.48 -10.87
C LEU A 10 -12.42 17.73 -9.70
N VAL A 11 -12.56 16.98 -8.60
CA VAL A 11 -11.59 17.02 -7.50
C VAL A 11 -10.23 16.49 -7.96
N LEU A 12 -10.19 15.41 -8.74
CA LEU A 12 -8.93 14.87 -9.30
C LEU A 12 -8.33 15.77 -10.40
N ALA A 13 -9.15 16.37 -11.26
CA ALA A 13 -8.69 17.27 -12.33
C ALA A 13 -8.19 18.62 -11.80
N GLY A 14 -8.81 19.15 -10.73
CA GLY A 14 -8.33 20.35 -10.04
C GLY A 14 -6.99 20.17 -9.34
N VAL A 15 -6.63 18.92 -8.98
CA VAL A 15 -5.35 18.57 -8.34
C VAL A 15 -4.25 18.24 -9.36
N LEU A 16 -4.59 17.80 -10.57
CA LEU A 16 -3.62 17.33 -11.57
C LEU A 16 -3.26 18.34 -12.67
N TRP A 17 -3.89 19.53 -12.74
CA TRP A 17 -3.57 20.51 -13.80
C TRP A 17 -3.79 22.00 -13.43
N PRO A 18 -2.89 22.64 -12.66
CA PRO A 18 -2.91 24.09 -12.45
C PRO A 18 -2.32 24.84 -13.65
N GLY A 19 -3.01 24.80 -14.80
CA GLY A 19 -2.53 25.34 -16.08
C GLY A 19 -3.27 26.60 -16.54
N LYS A 20 -2.73 27.78 -16.20
CA LYS A 20 -2.90 29.08 -16.90
C LYS A 20 -4.30 29.43 -17.48
N THR A 21 -5.36 29.55 -16.67
CA THR A 21 -6.61 30.24 -17.12
C THR A 21 -7.33 31.10 -16.07
N ALA A 22 -7.00 31.02 -14.78
CA ALA A 22 -7.75 31.73 -13.73
C ALA A 22 -7.20 33.13 -13.33
N ALA A 23 -5.97 33.48 -13.72
CA ALA A 23 -5.28 34.68 -13.22
C ALA A 23 -5.49 35.96 -14.07
N ALA A 24 -6.27 35.90 -15.16
CA ALA A 24 -6.39 36.99 -16.13
C ALA A 24 -7.63 37.90 -15.94
N ALA A 25 -8.41 37.72 -14.86
CA ALA A 25 -9.70 38.40 -14.66
C ALA A 25 -9.74 39.37 -13.46
N ILE A 26 -8.63 39.52 -12.71
CA ILE A 26 -8.53 40.47 -11.58
C ILE A 26 -7.22 41.27 -11.72
N SER A 27 -7.13 42.00 -12.82
CA SER A 27 -6.11 43.03 -13.06
C SER A 27 -6.74 44.15 -13.89
N ASN A 28 -7.50 45.00 -13.19
CA ASN A 28 -7.88 46.37 -13.56
C ASN A 28 -8.76 46.92 -12.43
N ASN A 29 -8.62 48.21 -12.12
CA ASN A 29 -9.23 48.93 -10.99
C ASN A 29 -8.70 48.56 -9.60
N LEU A 30 -7.64 49.26 -9.16
CA LEU A 30 -7.81 50.28 -8.11
C LEU A 30 -6.58 51.20 -8.08
N ASP A 31 -6.86 52.51 -8.02
CA ASP A 31 -5.87 53.57 -8.20
C ASP A 31 -4.98 53.84 -6.99
N THR A 32 -3.89 54.54 -7.27
CA THR A 32 -3.01 55.19 -6.30
C THR A 32 -3.71 56.26 -5.45
N SER A 33 -3.67 56.13 -4.12
CA SER A 33 -3.23 57.21 -3.20
C SER A 33 -3.28 56.77 -1.71
N SER A 34 -2.57 57.52 -0.86
CA SER A 34 -2.80 57.61 0.60
C SER A 34 -2.37 56.43 1.49
N ALA A 35 -1.13 56.47 2.00
CA ALA A 35 -0.79 56.13 3.40
C ALA A 35 0.69 56.43 3.72
N GLN A 36 1.02 57.70 3.94
CA GLN A 36 2.28 58.11 4.57
C GLN A 36 1.93 58.96 5.80
N GLN A 37 2.69 58.80 6.89
CA GLN A 37 2.58 59.45 8.23
C GLN A 37 1.84 58.69 9.35
N LEU A 38 2.36 58.94 10.56
CA LEU A 38 1.89 58.57 11.91
C LEU A 38 2.03 57.08 12.32
N HIS A 39 2.64 56.74 13.47
CA HIS A 39 3.47 57.57 14.35
C HIS A 39 4.38 56.67 15.23
N SER A 40 5.56 57.17 15.57
CA SER A 40 6.41 56.57 16.60
C SER A 40 5.88 56.84 18.01
N SER A 41 5.87 55.83 18.89
CA SER A 41 6.40 55.91 20.27
C SER A 41 5.95 54.71 21.12
N LEU A 42 6.88 54.11 21.88
CA LEU A 42 6.86 53.96 23.34
C LEU A 42 7.89 52.90 23.79
N LEU A 43 8.85 53.33 24.64
CA LEU A 43 9.45 52.60 25.79
C LEU A 43 10.07 51.19 25.59
N SER A 44 11.08 50.73 26.34
CA SER A 44 12.12 51.35 27.18
C SER A 44 13.11 50.24 27.59
N SER A 45 14.40 50.56 27.67
CA SER A 45 15.44 49.75 28.38
C SER A 45 15.17 49.77 29.91
N PRO A 46 15.86 49.01 30.82
CA PRO A 46 17.10 48.24 30.62
C PRO A 46 17.32 46.94 31.47
N ARG A 47 18.52 46.32 31.31
CA ARG A 47 19.27 45.42 32.25
C ARG A 47 18.68 44.01 32.48
N ASP A 48 19.49 42.94 32.49
CA ASP A 48 20.50 42.68 33.53
C ASP A 48 21.84 42.07 33.08
N THR A 49 22.86 42.34 33.89
CA THR A 49 24.20 41.75 33.86
C THR A 49 24.38 40.77 35.01
N ALA A 50 24.87 39.56 34.75
CA ALA A 50 25.34 38.63 35.80
C ALA A 50 26.79 38.21 35.54
N VAL A 51 27.70 38.79 36.32
CA VAL A 51 29.11 38.36 36.41
C VAL A 51 29.20 37.24 37.44
N PHE A 52 29.87 36.14 37.13
CA PHE A 52 30.39 35.21 38.13
C PHE A 52 31.86 34.88 37.84
N ARG A 53 32.68 34.81 38.90
CA ARG A 53 34.14 34.78 38.81
C ARG A 53 34.70 33.74 39.78
N VAL A 54 35.31 32.66 39.24
CA VAL A 54 36.61 32.04 39.64
C VAL A 54 36.78 31.66 41.13
N PRO A 55 37.17 30.42 41.53
CA PRO A 55 38.49 29.85 41.15
C PRO A 55 38.62 28.31 41.03
N GLY A 56 39.77 27.85 40.52
CA GLY A 56 40.23 26.45 40.64
C GLY A 56 41.27 26.06 39.58
N SER A 57 42.50 25.72 40.00
CA SER A 57 43.65 25.40 39.14
C SER A 57 44.03 23.91 39.17
N ALA A 58 45.01 23.54 38.31
CA ALA A 58 45.74 22.26 38.25
C ALA A 58 44.93 21.05 37.71
N SER A 59 45.20 20.49 36.53
CA SER A 59 46.41 19.78 36.08
C SER A 59 46.66 18.44 36.81
N HIS A 60 46.34 17.32 36.17
CA HIS A 60 47.26 16.19 35.92
C HIS A 60 46.58 15.02 35.19
N LEU A 61 47.37 14.33 34.34
CA LEU A 61 47.39 12.88 34.05
C LEU A 61 46.07 12.13 33.74
N ALA A 62 45.96 11.16 32.83
CA ALA A 62 46.73 10.57 31.72
C ALA A 62 46.17 9.13 31.52
N ALA A 63 46.48 8.49 30.39
CA ALA A 63 46.13 7.11 30.01
C ALA A 63 44.62 6.83 29.80
N ALA A 64 44.20 5.93 28.91
CA ALA A 64 44.88 5.00 27.99
C ALA A 64 44.21 5.12 26.59
N LEU A 65 44.90 4.99 25.46
CA LEU A 65 45.25 3.71 24.78
C LEU A 65 44.09 2.69 24.76
N ASP A 66 43.76 2.03 23.66
CA ASP A 66 44.64 1.60 22.57
C ASP A 66 43.90 1.41 21.23
N ARG A 67 44.58 1.65 20.10
CA ARG A 67 44.14 1.24 18.76
C ARG A 67 45.19 0.29 18.19
N VAL A 68 45.07 -0.98 18.56
CA VAL A 68 46.10 -2.00 18.34
C VAL A 68 46.29 -2.36 16.86
N LYS A 69 47.42 -1.89 16.29
CA LYS A 69 48.47 -2.70 15.64
C LYS A 69 49.58 -1.73 15.20
N ARG A 70 50.78 -1.74 15.83
CA ARG A 70 51.86 -2.74 15.66
C ARG A 70 52.12 -3.03 14.17
N SER A 71 53.32 -2.85 13.64
CA SER A 71 54.67 -2.96 14.23
C SER A 71 55.63 -2.00 13.52
N SER A 72 56.20 -0.99 14.20
CA SER A 72 57.55 -1.00 14.82
C SER A 72 58.70 -1.07 13.80
N SER A 73 59.77 -0.27 13.86
CA SER A 73 60.29 0.53 14.99
C SER A 73 61.35 1.58 14.58
N LEU A 74 61.37 2.70 15.30
CA LEU A 74 62.54 3.45 15.81
C LEU A 74 63.71 3.78 14.85
N ILE A 75 64.00 5.07 14.67
CA ILE A 75 64.99 5.82 15.48
C ILE A 75 64.76 7.33 15.27
N SER A 76 64.91 8.13 16.33
CA SER A 76 64.96 9.60 16.32
C SER A 76 66.41 10.09 16.37
N VAL A 77 66.70 11.29 15.85
CA VAL A 77 67.49 12.36 16.52
C VAL A 77 67.61 13.58 15.58
N ASP A 78 67.90 14.72 16.20
CA ASP A 78 67.96 16.10 15.70
C ASP A 78 68.98 16.42 14.59
N ASN A 79 68.94 17.68 14.16
CA ASN A 79 69.89 18.37 13.27
C ASN A 79 71.36 18.01 13.52
N ASP A 80 72.12 17.73 12.45
CA ASP A 80 73.11 18.66 11.89
C ASP A 80 73.76 18.09 10.61
N ASN A 81 74.54 18.92 9.91
CA ASN A 81 75.37 18.60 8.73
C ASN A 81 75.90 17.15 8.66
N MET A 82 75.75 16.48 7.50
CA MET A 82 76.87 16.09 6.61
C MET A 82 76.36 15.34 5.37
N SER A 83 77.03 15.55 4.23
CA SER A 83 76.95 14.69 3.04
C SER A 83 77.41 13.25 3.30
N ILE A 84 76.87 12.27 2.56
CA ILE A 84 77.62 11.30 1.72
C ILE A 84 76.66 10.27 1.09
N ALA A 85 76.93 9.88 -0.15
CA ALA A 85 76.17 8.89 -0.92
C ALA A 85 76.35 7.45 -0.40
N ASN A 86 75.48 6.52 -0.83
CA ASN A 86 75.91 5.17 -1.21
C ASN A 86 74.84 4.41 -2.05
N PRO A 87 75.22 3.36 -2.81
CA PRO A 87 74.62 3.11 -4.12
C PRO A 87 74.13 1.66 -4.29
N LEU A 88 72.80 1.44 -4.37
CA LEU A 88 72.26 0.08 -4.52
C LEU A 88 70.93 -0.01 -5.31
N MET A 89 70.85 0.64 -6.48
CA MET A 89 69.87 0.31 -7.53
C MET A 89 70.45 0.55 -8.93
N ALA A 90 71.55 -0.13 -9.25
CA ALA A 90 72.22 -0.05 -10.55
C ALA A 90 72.35 -1.43 -11.22
N THR A 91 71.22 -2.09 -11.53
CA THR A 91 71.13 -3.23 -12.49
C THR A 91 69.66 -3.57 -12.84
N ALA A 92 68.90 -2.67 -13.49
CA ALA A 92 67.58 -3.03 -14.05
C ALA A 92 66.99 -2.07 -15.13
N VAL A 93 67.79 -1.30 -15.89
CA VAL A 93 67.28 -0.60 -17.11
C VAL A 93 68.30 -0.63 -18.26
N GLU A 94 68.72 -1.83 -18.68
CA GLU A 94 69.32 -2.02 -20.01
C GLU A 94 68.22 -2.32 -21.05
N ALA A 95 67.39 -1.32 -21.38
CA ALA A 95 66.52 -1.33 -22.58
C ALA A 95 65.85 0.05 -22.84
N ALA A 96 66.57 1.17 -22.69
CA ALA A 96 66.11 2.46 -23.19
C ALA A 96 66.99 2.85 -24.40
N PRO A 97 66.42 3.22 -25.57
CA PRO A 97 67.21 3.60 -26.73
C PRO A 97 68.04 4.85 -26.40
N ARG A 98 69.34 4.81 -26.74
CA ARG A 98 70.23 5.97 -26.56
C ARG A 98 69.64 7.16 -27.32
N ARG A 99 69.41 8.25 -26.59
CA ARG A 99 68.89 9.50 -27.13
C ARG A 99 69.85 10.01 -28.23
N PRO A 100 69.37 10.42 -29.41
CA PRO A 100 70.23 11.07 -30.40
C PRO A 100 70.87 12.35 -29.82
N GLU A 101 72.10 12.67 -30.22
CA GLU A 101 72.85 13.81 -29.65
C GLU A 101 72.20 15.17 -29.94
N ASP A 102 71.37 15.28 -30.99
CA ASP A 102 70.59 16.48 -31.34
C ASP A 102 69.23 16.60 -30.62
N CYS A 103 68.92 15.76 -29.63
CA CYS A 103 67.59 15.71 -29.01
C CYS A 103 67.55 16.48 -27.67
N PRO A 104 66.96 17.69 -27.62
CA PRO A 104 66.99 18.55 -26.43
C PRO A 104 66.25 17.91 -25.24
N PRO A 105 66.64 18.22 -24.00
CA PRO A 105 66.02 17.64 -22.80
C PRO A 105 64.51 17.88 -22.75
N CYS A 106 63.76 16.89 -22.27
CA CYS A 106 62.31 17.03 -22.10
C CYS A 106 62.05 18.05 -21.00
N PHE A 107 61.02 18.88 -21.17
CA PHE A 107 60.62 19.83 -20.13
C PHE A 107 60.34 19.10 -18.81
N ASN A 108 61.02 19.53 -17.74
CA ASN A 108 60.77 19.09 -16.39
C ASN A 108 61.08 20.23 -15.43
N CYS A 109 60.06 20.82 -14.81
CA CYS A 109 60.19 21.97 -13.93
C CYS A 109 60.89 21.72 -12.59
N LEU A 110 61.28 20.47 -12.31
CA LEU A 110 62.16 20.12 -11.19
C LEU A 110 63.66 20.35 -11.52
N LEU A 111 63.98 20.79 -12.73
CA LEU A 111 65.33 21.15 -13.17
C LEU A 111 65.42 22.67 -13.35
N ASP A 112 66.48 23.29 -12.81
CA ASP A 112 66.68 24.76 -12.82
C ASP A 112 66.71 25.37 -14.24
N ALA A 113 66.99 24.57 -15.26
CA ALA A 113 66.95 24.96 -16.66
C ALA A 113 65.53 25.17 -17.24
N PHE A 114 64.49 24.79 -16.49
CA PHE A 114 63.09 24.78 -16.94
C PHE A 114 62.12 25.41 -15.93
N PRO A 115 62.32 26.67 -15.51
CA PRO A 115 61.48 27.32 -14.52
C PRO A 115 60.03 27.48 -14.99
N CYS A 116 59.08 27.34 -14.07
CA CYS A 116 57.69 27.67 -14.31
C CYS A 116 57.48 29.20 -14.38
N SER A 117 56.86 29.68 -15.45
CA SER A 117 56.47 31.09 -15.58
C SER A 117 55.29 31.44 -14.68
N HIS A 118 55.11 32.73 -14.39
CA HIS A 118 53.97 33.27 -13.61
C HIS A 118 53.78 32.61 -12.23
N PHE A 119 54.88 32.24 -11.57
CA PHE A 119 54.91 31.55 -10.27
C PHE A 119 54.06 30.26 -10.19
N ALA A 120 53.76 29.65 -11.34
CA ALA A 120 52.99 28.40 -11.40
C ALA A 120 53.69 27.28 -10.62
N PRO A 121 52.99 26.53 -9.75
CA PRO A 121 53.61 25.46 -8.99
C PRO A 121 53.98 24.27 -9.90
N CYS A 122 55.22 23.80 -9.76
CA CYS A 122 55.70 22.59 -10.42
C CYS A 122 55.07 21.34 -9.81
N ASN A 123 54.45 20.49 -10.62
CA ASN A 123 53.91 19.21 -10.17
C ASN A 123 55.03 18.16 -10.09
N ALA A 124 55.36 17.73 -8.88
CA ALA A 124 56.43 16.76 -8.63
C ALA A 124 56.20 15.36 -9.22
N TYR A 125 54.97 15.03 -9.64
CA TYR A 125 54.63 13.71 -10.20
C TYR A 125 54.84 13.58 -11.71
N ASP A 126 54.65 14.65 -12.48
CA ASP A 126 54.75 14.64 -13.95
C ASP A 126 55.80 15.62 -14.50
N GLY A 127 56.41 16.46 -13.66
CA GLY A 127 57.41 17.45 -14.05
C GLY A 127 56.85 18.64 -14.83
N ARG A 128 55.53 18.87 -14.84
CA ARG A 128 54.89 19.98 -15.57
C ARG A 128 54.42 21.09 -14.61
N CYS A 129 54.34 22.31 -15.14
CA CYS A 129 53.83 23.45 -14.39
C CYS A 129 52.28 23.45 -14.36
N THR A 130 51.70 23.76 -13.20
CA THR A 130 50.23 23.89 -13.06
C THR A 130 49.82 25.33 -13.34
N CYS A 131 49.46 25.62 -14.60
CA CYS A 131 49.30 27.00 -15.05
C CYS A 131 48.12 27.75 -14.42
N PRO A 132 48.30 29.03 -14.04
CA PRO A 132 47.19 29.88 -13.59
C PRO A 132 46.22 30.17 -14.75
N PRO A 133 44.96 30.53 -14.44
CA PRO A 133 43.95 30.80 -15.46
C PRO A 133 44.40 31.86 -16.46
N GLY A 134 44.26 31.57 -17.76
CA GLY A 134 44.72 32.44 -18.84
C GLY A 134 46.11 32.11 -19.39
N PHE A 135 46.82 31.13 -18.84
CA PHE A 135 48.10 30.61 -19.36
C PHE A 135 48.08 29.09 -19.56
N ALA A 136 48.91 28.61 -20.48
CA ALA A 136 49.08 27.20 -20.84
C ALA A 136 50.50 26.92 -21.37
N GLY A 137 50.72 25.69 -21.86
CA GLY A 137 52.03 25.17 -22.23
C GLY A 137 52.77 24.58 -21.02
N ASP A 138 53.78 23.74 -21.26
CA ASP A 138 54.43 22.96 -20.19
C ASP A 138 55.14 23.83 -19.13
N ASN A 139 55.59 25.02 -19.53
CA ASN A 139 56.23 26.04 -18.69
C ASN A 139 55.31 27.22 -18.29
N CYS A 140 54.05 27.18 -18.70
CA CYS A 140 53.05 28.25 -18.52
C CYS A 140 53.33 29.61 -19.18
N SER A 141 54.24 29.71 -20.14
CA SER A 141 54.51 31.00 -20.83
C SER A 141 53.51 31.36 -21.94
N VAL A 142 52.61 30.44 -22.35
CA VAL A 142 51.72 30.66 -23.51
C VAL A 142 50.37 31.22 -23.06
N PRO A 143 49.98 32.45 -23.42
CA PRO A 143 48.67 33.00 -23.08
C PRO A 143 47.52 32.32 -23.87
N VAL A 144 46.36 32.16 -23.23
CA VAL A 144 45.15 31.55 -23.84
C VAL A 144 43.92 32.46 -23.79
N CYS A 145 43.09 32.39 -24.83
CA CYS A 145 41.90 33.21 -25.04
C CYS A 145 40.59 32.44 -24.74
N GLY A 146 39.43 32.89 -25.21
CA GLY A 146 38.14 32.22 -24.97
C GLY A 146 37.39 32.74 -23.75
N ALA A 147 36.96 31.84 -22.85
CA ALA A 147 36.31 32.18 -21.59
C ALA A 147 36.82 31.32 -20.43
N LEU A 148 36.72 31.84 -19.20
CA LEU A 148 37.16 31.14 -17.98
C LEU A 148 36.53 29.74 -17.77
N PRO A 149 35.23 29.48 -18.04
CA PRO A 149 34.62 28.16 -17.86
C PRO A 149 35.13 27.07 -18.82
N ASP A 150 35.81 27.45 -19.91
CA ASP A 150 36.40 26.49 -20.85
C ASP A 150 37.68 25.81 -20.28
N GLY A 151 38.19 26.29 -19.14
CA GLY A 151 39.27 25.65 -18.40
C GLY A 151 40.56 25.46 -19.22
N ARG A 152 40.91 24.19 -19.49
CA ARG A 152 42.11 23.82 -20.27
C ARG A 152 41.89 23.75 -21.78
N ASP A 153 40.64 23.75 -22.26
CA ASP A 153 40.30 23.68 -23.69
C ASP A 153 40.32 25.07 -24.37
N ARG A 154 40.96 26.04 -23.70
CA ARG A 154 41.07 27.43 -24.14
C ARG A 154 42.09 27.57 -25.28
N PRO A 155 41.73 28.23 -26.41
CA PRO A 155 42.64 28.36 -27.55
C PRO A 155 43.86 29.21 -27.20
N GLN A 156 45.02 28.80 -27.70
CA GLN A 156 46.26 29.57 -27.61
C GLN A 156 46.16 30.87 -28.41
N ARG A 157 46.88 31.90 -27.97
CA ARG A 157 46.92 33.23 -28.58
C ARG A 157 48.05 33.32 -29.60
N ASP A 158 47.75 33.83 -30.79
CA ASP A 158 48.76 34.10 -31.82
C ASP A 158 49.66 35.30 -31.43
N ASP A 159 50.95 35.22 -31.77
CA ASP A 159 51.94 36.23 -31.42
C ASP A 159 51.62 37.62 -32.00
N GLY A 160 51.50 38.60 -31.10
CA GLY A 160 51.25 40.01 -31.45
C GLY A 160 49.77 40.42 -31.59
N GLU A 161 48.82 39.48 -31.71
CA GLU A 161 47.39 39.80 -31.70
C GLU A 161 46.84 40.03 -30.28
N LYS A 162 45.66 40.66 -30.14
CA LYS A 162 44.89 40.67 -28.87
C LYS A 162 44.03 39.41 -28.77
N CYS A 163 43.81 38.92 -27.54
CA CYS A 163 42.93 37.77 -27.35
C CYS A 163 41.51 38.00 -27.85
N LYS A 164 40.95 36.99 -28.52
CA LYS A 164 39.54 36.90 -28.91
C LYS A 164 38.77 36.25 -27.76
N CYS A 165 38.08 37.06 -26.97
CA CYS A 165 37.23 36.60 -25.86
C CYS A 165 35.83 36.22 -26.35
N LYS A 166 35.16 35.29 -25.66
CA LYS A 166 33.72 35.06 -25.88
C LYS A 166 32.90 36.23 -25.32
N ASP A 167 31.69 36.43 -25.85
CA ASP A 167 30.79 37.49 -25.40
C ASP A 167 30.61 37.45 -23.87
N GLY A 168 30.70 38.61 -23.22
CA GLY A 168 30.63 38.76 -21.76
C GLY A 168 31.95 38.50 -21.01
N TRP A 169 33.06 38.22 -21.69
CA TRP A 169 34.41 38.11 -21.11
C TRP A 169 35.38 39.17 -21.66
N THR A 170 36.30 39.64 -20.81
CA THR A 170 37.30 40.66 -21.15
C THR A 170 38.63 40.45 -20.42
N GLY A 171 39.61 41.31 -20.70
CA GLY A 171 40.98 41.24 -20.22
C GLY A 171 41.94 40.60 -21.22
N ILE A 172 43.25 40.77 -20.98
CA ILE A 172 44.34 40.36 -21.89
C ILE A 172 44.32 38.85 -22.18
N ASN A 173 43.86 38.08 -21.20
CA ASN A 173 43.65 36.63 -21.26
C ASN A 173 42.18 36.28 -20.88
N CYS A 174 41.18 37.12 -21.21
CA CYS A 174 39.74 36.79 -21.10
C CYS A 174 39.25 36.22 -19.74
N ASN A 175 39.84 36.64 -18.62
CA ASN A 175 39.51 36.13 -17.27
C ASN A 175 38.47 36.98 -16.52
N VAL A 176 38.20 38.21 -16.98
CA VAL A 176 37.33 39.17 -16.29
C VAL A 176 35.92 39.07 -16.88
N CYS A 177 34.90 38.84 -16.06
CA CYS A 177 33.51 38.84 -16.51
C CYS A 177 32.99 40.27 -16.77
N GLN A 178 32.00 40.41 -17.66
CA GLN A 178 31.31 41.68 -17.93
C GLN A 178 29.79 41.60 -17.73
N SER A 179 29.21 40.40 -17.68
CA SER A 179 27.76 40.18 -17.59
C SER A 179 27.43 38.98 -16.69
N ASP A 180 26.30 39.03 -16.01
CA ASP A 180 25.86 37.98 -15.08
C ASP A 180 25.70 36.60 -15.76
N ASP A 181 25.18 36.57 -16.99
CA ASP A 181 24.83 35.33 -17.67
C ASP A 181 26.01 34.39 -17.91
N VAL A 182 27.22 34.93 -18.12
CA VAL A 182 28.42 34.11 -18.35
C VAL A 182 28.96 33.43 -17.10
N CYS A 183 28.63 33.95 -15.92
CA CYS A 183 29.06 33.39 -14.65
C CYS A 183 28.23 32.16 -14.23
N ASN A 184 27.10 31.88 -14.90
CA ASN A 184 26.20 30.77 -14.56
C ASN A 184 26.89 29.40 -14.60
N ALA A 185 27.90 29.21 -15.45
CA ALA A 185 28.66 27.95 -15.53
C ALA A 185 29.66 27.74 -14.38
N LEU A 186 29.97 28.79 -13.61
CA LEU A 186 30.96 28.77 -12.53
C LEU A 186 30.32 28.70 -11.13
N VAL A 187 28.99 28.83 -11.03
CA VAL A 187 28.26 28.67 -9.76
C VAL A 187 27.63 27.28 -9.64
N PRO A 188 27.60 26.65 -8.43
CA PRO A 188 27.10 25.27 -8.25
C PRO A 188 25.64 25.04 -8.67
N THR A 189 24.84 26.11 -8.73
CA THR A 189 23.42 26.09 -9.13
C THR A 189 23.22 26.08 -10.65
N GLY A 190 24.25 26.37 -11.44
CA GLY A 190 24.15 26.54 -12.91
C GLY A 190 23.33 27.75 -13.37
N LYS A 191 22.82 28.57 -12.43
CA LYS A 191 21.89 29.69 -12.64
C LYS A 191 21.99 30.71 -11.50
N ASN A 192 21.56 31.95 -11.76
CA ASN A 192 21.56 33.08 -10.84
C ASN A 192 22.97 33.45 -10.34
N ALA A 193 23.95 33.35 -11.23
CA ALA A 193 25.23 34.01 -10.99
C ALA A 193 25.11 35.53 -11.19
N THR A 194 26.04 36.27 -10.60
CA THR A 194 26.23 37.70 -10.76
C THR A 194 27.72 37.94 -11.01
N CYS A 195 28.04 38.74 -12.02
CA CYS A 195 29.39 39.22 -12.26
C CYS A 195 29.65 40.39 -11.31
N TYR A 196 30.28 40.11 -10.18
CA TYR A 196 30.66 41.12 -9.21
C TYR A 196 31.89 41.89 -9.72
N GLN A 197 31.67 43.13 -10.16
CA GLN A 197 32.72 44.01 -10.71
C GLN A 197 33.41 44.88 -9.65
N GLY A 198 33.19 44.60 -8.35
CA GLY A 198 33.88 45.30 -7.28
C GLY A 198 35.31 44.80 -7.08
N GLY A 199 36.17 45.65 -6.52
CA GLY A 199 37.55 45.25 -6.18
C GLY A 199 37.63 44.20 -5.06
N LEU A 200 36.64 44.14 -4.15
CA LEU A 200 36.70 43.23 -3.00
C LEU A 200 36.68 41.75 -3.43
N THR A 201 37.78 41.04 -3.21
CA THR A 201 37.86 39.60 -3.43
C THR A 201 37.00 38.84 -2.42
N VAL A 202 36.05 38.04 -2.90
CA VAL A 202 35.18 37.20 -2.04
C VAL A 202 35.67 35.74 -2.03
N ILE A 203 36.04 35.21 -3.19
CA ILE A 203 36.56 33.86 -3.45
C ILE A 203 37.82 33.98 -4.33
N GLU A 204 37.66 34.44 -5.57
CA GLU A 204 38.73 34.60 -6.56
C GLU A 204 38.40 35.74 -7.55
N ASN A 205 39.10 36.87 -7.43
CA ASN A 205 38.87 38.07 -8.24
C ASN A 205 39.96 38.24 -9.29
N PHE A 206 39.55 38.48 -10.54
CA PHE A 206 40.43 38.81 -11.66
C PHE A 206 40.24 40.27 -12.05
N GLN A 207 41.34 41.02 -12.17
CA GLN A 207 41.31 42.41 -12.60
C GLN A 207 42.26 42.64 -13.77
N GLN A 208 41.79 43.42 -14.74
CA GLN A 208 42.61 43.92 -15.85
C GLN A 208 42.81 45.41 -15.69
N CYS A 209 44.07 45.84 -15.64
CA CYS A 209 44.46 47.23 -15.56
C CYS A 209 45.19 47.70 -16.82
N ASP A 210 44.82 48.87 -17.35
CA ASP A 210 45.59 49.57 -18.38
C ASP A 210 46.51 50.61 -17.70
N VAL A 211 47.77 50.74 -18.13
CA VAL A 211 48.68 51.78 -17.62
C VAL A 211 48.35 53.13 -18.26
N THR A 212 48.19 54.16 -17.43
CA THR A 212 47.74 55.50 -17.85
C THR A 212 48.87 56.55 -17.86
N ASN A 213 50.06 56.22 -17.34
CA ASN A 213 51.25 57.06 -17.41
C ASN A 213 51.65 57.36 -18.87
N ARG A 214 51.49 58.62 -19.27
CA ARG A 214 51.70 59.05 -20.66
C ARG A 214 53.09 58.73 -21.20
N LYS A 215 54.14 58.91 -20.41
CA LYS A 215 55.53 58.67 -20.86
C LYS A 215 55.86 57.19 -21.03
N ILE A 216 55.24 56.32 -20.22
CA ILE A 216 55.35 54.86 -20.39
C ILE A 216 54.69 54.45 -21.72
N LEU A 217 53.51 55.00 -22.00
CA LEU A 217 52.80 54.78 -23.28
C LEU A 217 53.61 55.30 -24.49
N ASP A 218 54.19 56.49 -24.40
CA ASP A 218 54.99 57.10 -25.46
C ASP A 218 56.28 56.28 -25.76
N THR A 219 56.83 55.57 -24.76
CA THR A 219 58.08 54.77 -24.90
C THR A 219 57.84 53.40 -25.54
N LEU A 220 56.68 52.77 -25.32
CA LEU A 220 56.38 51.41 -25.79
C LEU A 220 55.93 51.33 -27.26
N GLY A 221 55.58 52.47 -27.85
CA GLY A 221 55.22 52.59 -29.27
C GLY A 221 53.82 52.08 -29.66
N PRO A 222 53.32 52.46 -30.85
CA PRO A 222 51.96 52.14 -31.28
C PRO A 222 51.84 50.68 -31.73
N GLY A 223 51.59 49.79 -30.76
CA GLY A 223 51.32 48.36 -31.03
C GLY A 223 51.24 47.49 -29.77
N GLN A 224 51.88 47.89 -28.67
CA GLN A 224 51.93 47.13 -27.42
C GLN A 224 51.37 47.96 -26.26
N PRO A 225 50.03 47.99 -26.04
CA PRO A 225 49.46 48.68 -24.90
C PRO A 225 49.90 47.97 -23.60
N PRO A 226 50.57 48.66 -22.65
CA PRO A 226 50.93 48.09 -21.36
C PRO A 226 49.66 47.83 -20.52
N ALA A 227 49.40 46.56 -20.28
CA ALA A 227 48.23 46.11 -19.52
C ALA A 227 48.65 45.05 -18.48
N ILE A 228 48.26 45.26 -17.23
CA ILE A 228 48.64 44.47 -16.06
C ILE A 228 47.44 43.64 -15.60
N THR A 229 47.64 42.36 -15.35
CA THR A 229 46.64 41.47 -14.74
C THR A 229 46.90 41.32 -13.24
N PHE A 230 45.84 41.41 -12.45
CA PHE A 230 45.86 41.09 -11.03
C PHE A 230 44.94 39.90 -10.77
N SER A 231 45.40 38.95 -9.96
CA SER A 231 44.66 37.76 -9.54
C SER A 231 44.73 37.64 -8.03
N CYS A 232 43.58 37.55 -7.37
CA CYS A 232 43.48 37.44 -5.92
C CYS A 232 42.65 36.22 -5.53
N ASN A 233 43.22 35.29 -4.75
CA ASN A 233 42.51 34.14 -4.20
C ASN A 233 42.40 34.25 -2.67
N GLN A 234 41.16 34.28 -2.17
CA GLN A 234 40.86 34.53 -0.75
C GLN A 234 41.18 33.32 0.15
N GLN A 235 41.06 32.09 -0.36
CA GLN A 235 41.27 30.87 0.43
C GLN A 235 42.74 30.66 0.76
N ASN A 236 43.60 30.77 -0.27
CA ASN A 236 45.05 30.59 -0.11
C ASN A 236 45.73 31.83 0.51
N LYS A 237 45.01 32.95 0.64
CA LYS A 237 45.56 34.27 0.98
C LYS A 237 46.71 34.67 0.04
N THR A 238 46.67 34.20 -1.20
CA THR A 238 47.62 34.54 -2.25
C THR A 238 46.91 35.46 -3.23
N CYS A 239 47.44 36.67 -3.33
CA CYS A 239 47.20 37.51 -4.49
C CYS A 239 48.54 37.71 -5.20
N ASP A 240 48.46 37.90 -6.49
CA ASP A 240 49.36 38.75 -7.25
C ASP A 240 48.66 40.14 -7.27
N PHE A 241 48.63 40.96 -6.20
CA PHE A 241 49.43 41.07 -4.96
C PHE A 241 48.52 41.58 -3.78
N GLN A 242 48.78 41.16 -2.54
CA GLN A 242 47.85 41.21 -1.35
C GLN A 242 47.68 42.64 -0.73
N TYR A 243 46.88 42.97 0.32
CA TYR A 243 45.84 42.35 1.19
C TYR A 243 44.91 43.48 1.76
N VAL A 244 43.64 43.19 2.09
CA VAL A 244 42.58 44.22 2.24
C VAL A 244 42.41 44.86 3.64
N GLN A 245 42.31 46.20 3.67
CA GLN A 245 41.65 46.98 4.74
C GLN A 245 40.44 47.73 4.16
N TYR A 246 39.31 47.72 4.87
CA TYR A 246 38.02 48.21 4.35
C TYR A 246 37.71 49.65 4.78
N ASP A 247 37.52 50.53 3.80
CA ASP A 247 36.66 51.71 3.91
C ASP A 247 35.70 51.74 2.69
N LYS A 248 34.57 52.43 2.80
CA LYS A 248 33.42 52.25 1.89
C LYS A 248 33.57 52.82 0.47
N THR A 249 34.66 53.54 0.20
CA THR A 249 34.87 54.33 -1.03
C THR A 249 36.22 54.07 -1.71
N VAL A 250 37.04 53.19 -1.14
CA VAL A 250 38.40 52.87 -1.61
C VAL A 250 38.69 51.40 -1.31
N THR A 251 39.14 50.63 -2.31
CA THR A 251 39.70 49.30 -2.10
C THR A 251 41.22 49.38 -2.08
N THR A 252 41.83 49.12 -0.92
CA THR A 252 43.28 49.13 -0.72
C THR A 252 43.80 47.73 -0.44
N TYR A 253 44.84 47.33 -1.15
CA TYR A 253 45.62 46.11 -0.94
C TYR A 253 47.02 46.48 -0.48
N LYS A 254 47.41 46.06 0.72
CA LYS A 254 48.77 46.22 1.27
C LYS A 254 49.43 44.87 1.42
N CYS A 255 50.57 44.61 0.79
CA CYS A 255 51.29 43.35 1.04
C CYS A 255 52.71 43.58 1.59
N PRO A 256 53.06 42.96 2.74
CA PRO A 256 54.35 43.18 3.38
C PRO A 256 55.58 42.62 2.65
N LYS A 257 55.40 41.70 1.69
CA LYS A 257 56.50 41.03 1.00
C LYS A 257 56.18 40.78 -0.47
N ILE A 258 57.02 41.30 -1.37
CA ILE A 258 56.97 41.03 -2.81
C ILE A 258 57.92 39.89 -3.14
N LYS A 259 57.57 39.11 -4.17
CA LYS A 259 58.53 38.34 -4.95
C LYS A 259 58.34 38.69 -6.42
N CYS A 260 59.37 39.24 -7.04
CA CYS A 260 59.43 39.47 -8.48
C CYS A 260 60.25 38.38 -9.16
N SER A 261 60.09 38.23 -10.48
CA SER A 261 60.93 37.39 -11.32
C SER A 261 60.85 37.87 -12.77
N CYS A 262 61.97 37.81 -13.48
CA CYS A 262 62.06 38.30 -14.85
C CYS A 262 61.59 37.27 -15.90
N ILE A 263 60.86 37.72 -16.92
CA ILE A 263 60.59 36.93 -18.13
C ILE A 263 61.63 37.33 -19.20
N PRO A 264 62.47 36.41 -19.70
CA PRO A 264 63.51 36.73 -20.68
C PRO A 264 63.02 37.45 -21.95
N ASP A 265 63.95 38.13 -22.62
CA ASP A 265 63.78 38.90 -23.86
C ASP A 265 62.77 40.06 -23.81
N ARG A 266 62.44 40.56 -22.60
CA ARG A 266 61.56 41.73 -22.39
C ARG A 266 62.36 43.00 -22.06
N MET A 267 61.70 44.15 -22.16
CA MET A 267 62.30 45.49 -22.10
C MET A 267 63.03 45.82 -20.77
N LEU A 268 62.68 45.14 -19.68
CA LEU A 268 63.37 45.22 -18.38
C LEU A 268 63.97 43.86 -17.96
N CYS A 269 63.94 42.86 -18.85
CA CYS A 269 64.33 41.48 -18.58
C CYS A 269 65.02 40.85 -19.80
N GLY A 270 66.28 41.24 -20.08
CA GLY A 270 67.17 40.58 -21.04
C GLY A 270 67.35 41.26 -22.40
N LYS A 271 66.57 42.30 -22.73
CA LYS A 271 66.80 43.11 -23.95
C LYS A 271 67.77 44.27 -23.66
N ASP A 272 68.60 44.67 -24.64
CA ASP A 272 69.71 45.61 -24.46
C ASP A 272 69.39 46.82 -23.55
N GLY A 273 70.11 46.92 -22.43
CA GLY A 273 69.89 47.94 -21.38
C GLY A 273 69.20 47.42 -20.09
N SER A 274 69.06 46.11 -19.93
CA SER A 274 68.24 45.50 -18.88
C SER A 274 68.74 45.61 -17.44
N VAL A 275 67.81 45.67 -16.48
CA VAL A 275 68.07 45.84 -15.03
C VAL A 275 67.62 44.59 -14.24
N ASN A 276 68.02 43.40 -14.70
CA ASN A 276 67.50 42.11 -14.19
C ASN A 276 67.69 41.95 -12.67
N ASP A 277 68.91 42.16 -12.19
CA ASP A 277 69.30 41.82 -10.81
C ASP A 277 68.58 42.73 -9.80
N PHE A 278 68.37 44.02 -10.14
CA PHE A 278 67.60 44.98 -9.33
C PHE A 278 66.17 44.50 -9.03
N LEU A 279 65.53 43.83 -10.00
CA LEU A 279 64.14 43.38 -9.83
C LEU A 279 64.01 42.22 -8.85
N GLU A 280 65.07 41.44 -8.61
CA GLU A 280 65.07 40.33 -7.66
C GLU A 280 65.74 40.68 -6.32
N GLU A 281 66.68 41.63 -6.29
CA GLU A 281 67.44 42.03 -5.08
C GLU A 281 66.89 43.26 -4.33
N GLU A 282 66.26 44.23 -4.99
CA GLU A 282 65.77 45.46 -4.33
C GLU A 282 64.26 45.45 -4.07
N ILE A 283 63.48 44.74 -4.89
CA ILE A 283 62.01 44.70 -4.76
C ILE A 283 61.60 43.63 -3.74
N HIS A 284 61.51 44.04 -2.48
CA HIS A 284 61.03 43.19 -1.37
C HIS A 284 59.74 43.69 -0.72
N GLY A 285 59.29 44.91 -1.04
CA GLY A 285 58.14 45.56 -0.43
C GLY A 285 58.47 46.31 0.87
N PRO A 286 57.47 46.91 1.54
CA PRO A 286 56.03 46.77 1.30
C PRO A 286 55.58 47.51 0.04
N ALA A 287 54.53 46.99 -0.60
CA ALA A 287 53.81 47.73 -1.63
C ALA A 287 52.32 47.84 -1.31
N ASP A 288 51.75 48.93 -1.80
CA ASP A 288 50.35 49.30 -1.66
C ASP A 288 49.74 49.48 -3.06
N PHE A 289 48.56 48.89 -3.27
CA PHE A 289 47.72 49.06 -4.45
C PHE A 289 46.38 49.61 -4.02
N GLU A 290 46.01 50.80 -4.50
CA GLU A 290 44.80 51.52 -4.06
C GLU A 290 43.91 51.84 -5.26
N CYS A 291 42.64 51.46 -5.21
CA CYS A 291 41.65 51.74 -6.25
C CYS A 291 40.47 52.55 -5.70
N THR A 292 40.01 53.53 -6.48
CA THR A 292 38.81 54.34 -6.23
C THR A 292 37.63 53.85 -7.07
N ASP A 293 36.40 54.20 -6.67
CA ASP A 293 35.14 53.82 -7.37
C ASP A 293 35.09 54.21 -8.87
N ASP A 294 35.94 55.15 -9.30
CA ASP A 294 36.12 55.58 -10.70
C ASP A 294 36.96 54.59 -11.55
N ASN A 295 37.28 53.41 -11.01
CA ASN A 295 38.24 52.43 -11.56
C ASN A 295 39.66 53.00 -11.76
N LYS A 296 40.01 54.11 -11.11
CA LYS A 296 41.36 54.68 -11.10
C LYS A 296 42.13 54.10 -9.94
N CYS A 297 43.29 53.53 -10.22
CA CYS A 297 44.12 52.86 -9.25
C CYS A 297 45.56 53.35 -9.29
N VAL A 298 46.28 53.16 -8.19
CA VAL A 298 47.70 53.51 -8.03
C VAL A 298 48.43 52.31 -7.44
N PHE A 299 49.53 51.90 -8.06
CA PHE A 299 50.47 50.93 -7.48
C PHE A 299 51.71 51.67 -7.00
N GLN A 300 52.13 51.40 -5.76
CA GLN A 300 53.28 52.04 -5.11
C GLN A 300 54.16 50.99 -4.44
N GLU A 301 55.46 51.04 -4.74
CA GLU A 301 56.51 50.27 -4.06
C GLU A 301 57.75 51.16 -4.01
N PRO A 302 58.45 51.32 -2.87
CA PRO A 302 59.55 52.27 -2.75
C PRO A 302 60.63 52.19 -3.82
N ALA A 303 61.22 51.01 -4.08
CA ALA A 303 62.32 50.86 -5.04
C ALA A 303 61.85 51.04 -6.51
N MET A 304 60.67 50.52 -6.83
CA MET A 304 60.02 50.68 -8.13
C MET A 304 59.65 52.14 -8.38
N ASN A 305 59.16 52.87 -7.39
CA ASN A 305 58.83 54.29 -7.50
C ASN A 305 60.10 55.12 -7.80
N GLU A 306 61.24 54.81 -7.16
CA GLU A 306 62.53 55.45 -7.49
C GLU A 306 63.00 55.11 -8.91
N LEU A 307 62.87 53.86 -9.35
CA LEU A 307 63.17 53.45 -10.73
C LEU A 307 62.28 54.19 -11.75
N ILE A 308 60.96 54.27 -11.51
CA ILE A 308 60.01 54.95 -12.41
C ILE A 308 60.28 56.45 -12.41
N MET A 309 60.57 57.06 -11.25
CA MET A 309 60.91 58.48 -11.17
C MET A 309 62.23 58.79 -11.88
N THR A 310 63.19 57.85 -11.90
CA THR A 310 64.47 58.00 -12.60
C THR A 310 64.36 57.78 -14.11
N MET A 311 63.64 56.75 -14.55
CA MET A 311 63.52 56.36 -15.97
C MET A 311 62.43 57.12 -16.72
N PHE A 312 61.30 57.42 -16.06
CA PHE A 312 60.13 58.05 -16.67
C PHE A 312 59.77 59.38 -15.99
N GLY A 313 60.17 59.65 -14.75
CA GLY A 313 59.87 60.92 -14.07
C GLY A 313 58.41 61.08 -13.67
N ASP A 314 57.74 59.98 -13.35
CA ASP A 314 56.43 59.95 -12.70
C ASP A 314 56.60 59.29 -11.30
N PRO A 315 55.83 59.68 -10.26
CA PRO A 315 56.08 59.24 -8.88
C PRO A 315 55.55 57.84 -8.54
N ALA A 316 54.68 57.26 -9.37
CA ALA A 316 54.03 55.97 -9.18
C ALA A 316 53.43 55.44 -10.51
N ILE A 317 52.98 54.19 -10.54
CA ILE A 317 52.20 53.65 -11.67
C ILE A 317 50.72 53.98 -11.46
N TYR A 318 50.15 54.78 -12.37
CA TYR A 318 48.72 55.08 -12.44
C TYR A 318 48.03 54.12 -13.41
N LEU A 319 47.02 53.43 -12.91
CA LEU A 319 46.33 52.32 -13.56
C LEU A 319 44.84 52.63 -13.69
N LYS A 320 44.21 52.07 -14.73
CA LYS A 320 42.74 52.02 -14.84
C LYS A 320 42.29 50.56 -14.87
N CYS A 321 41.61 50.09 -13.83
CA CYS A 321 41.37 48.68 -13.57
C CYS A 321 39.89 48.31 -13.64
N ASN A 322 39.57 47.22 -14.34
CA ASN A 322 38.25 46.60 -14.30
C ASN A 322 38.36 45.24 -13.60
N ALA A 323 37.64 45.07 -12.49
CA ALA A 323 37.53 43.82 -11.76
C ALA A 323 36.33 42.99 -12.22
N GLY A 324 36.36 41.69 -11.97
CA GLY A 324 35.27 40.78 -12.30
C GLY A 324 35.43 39.43 -11.62
N GLU A 325 34.51 39.14 -10.71
CA GLU A 325 34.42 37.88 -9.97
C GLU A 325 33.03 37.26 -10.18
N CYS A 326 32.98 35.96 -10.51
CA CYS A 326 31.72 35.26 -10.72
C CYS A 326 31.19 34.68 -9.40
N LEU A 327 30.20 35.35 -8.82
CA LEU A 327 29.56 34.97 -7.56
C LEU A 327 28.14 34.44 -7.77
N HIS A 328 27.61 33.68 -6.82
CA HIS A 328 26.16 33.52 -6.71
C HIS A 328 25.55 34.83 -6.19
N TYR A 329 24.36 35.23 -6.66
CA TYR A 329 23.75 36.53 -6.31
C TYR A 329 23.64 36.85 -4.81
N THR A 330 23.59 35.82 -3.95
CA THR A 330 23.54 35.94 -2.48
C THR A 330 24.91 36.16 -1.81
N GLN A 331 26.01 35.88 -2.52
CA GLN A 331 27.38 36.06 -2.04
C GLN A 331 27.89 37.48 -2.31
N VAL A 332 27.13 38.29 -3.06
CA VAL A 332 27.47 39.69 -3.36
C VAL A 332 27.50 40.51 -2.05
N PRO A 333 28.61 41.21 -1.76
CA PRO A 333 28.72 42.05 -0.57
C PRO A 333 27.58 43.08 -0.48
N GLY A 334 26.88 43.10 0.65
CA GLY A 334 25.75 43.99 0.90
C GLY A 334 24.36 43.40 0.61
N PHE A 335 24.25 42.14 0.17
CA PHE A 335 22.97 41.45 0.01
C PHE A 335 22.23 41.29 1.35
N ALA A 336 21.14 42.04 1.55
CA ALA A 336 20.25 41.92 2.70
C ALA A 336 19.02 41.06 2.34
N ARG A 337 18.79 39.96 3.07
CA ARG A 337 17.60 39.12 2.83
C ARG A 337 16.33 39.89 3.18
N PRO A 338 15.24 39.77 2.38
CA PRO A 338 13.94 40.28 2.80
C PRO A 338 13.50 39.58 4.10
N PRO A 339 12.85 40.30 5.03
CA PRO A 339 12.33 39.68 6.26
C PRO A 339 11.28 38.62 5.90
N ARG A 340 11.26 37.51 6.65
CA ARG A 340 10.22 36.47 6.46
C ARG A 340 8.83 37.10 6.65
N PRO A 341 7.86 36.86 5.76
CA PRO A 341 6.48 37.28 5.99
C PRO A 341 5.91 36.57 7.24
N ASP A 342 4.93 37.19 7.90
CA ASP A 342 4.34 36.58 9.09
C ASP A 342 3.18 35.63 8.76
N TYR A 343 3.45 34.34 8.93
CA TYR A 343 2.55 33.23 8.62
C TYR A 343 1.31 33.13 9.53
N THR A 344 1.15 34.00 10.52
CA THR A 344 0.00 33.98 11.47
C THR A 344 -1.34 33.95 10.75
N MET A 345 -1.52 34.74 9.68
CA MET A 345 -2.76 34.74 8.89
C MET A 345 -2.93 33.45 8.07
N ALA A 346 -1.87 32.90 7.49
CA ALA A 346 -1.92 31.64 6.75
C ALA A 346 -2.28 30.44 7.66
N ILE A 347 -1.76 30.43 8.90
CA ILE A 347 -2.10 29.44 9.92
C ILE A 347 -3.57 29.56 10.33
N ILE A 348 -4.07 30.77 10.58
CA ILE A 348 -5.49 30.98 10.93
C ILE A 348 -6.40 30.53 9.79
N LEU A 349 -6.08 30.89 8.54
CA LEU A 349 -6.85 30.49 7.36
C LEU A 349 -6.81 28.98 7.10
N SER A 350 -5.68 28.30 7.35
CA SER A 350 -5.56 26.85 7.16
C SER A 350 -6.37 26.08 8.19
N VAL A 351 -6.31 26.48 9.47
CA VAL A 351 -7.13 25.89 10.55
C VAL A 351 -8.62 26.17 10.33
N ALA A 352 -8.98 27.40 9.96
CA ALA A 352 -10.37 27.75 9.61
C ALA A 352 -10.86 26.98 8.38
N GLY A 353 -10.01 26.77 7.37
CA GLY A 353 -10.31 25.96 6.19
C GLY A 353 -10.56 24.49 6.51
N VAL A 354 -9.76 23.89 7.41
CA VAL A 354 -9.98 22.52 7.90
C VAL A 354 -11.28 22.41 8.71
N LEU A 355 -11.57 23.37 9.60
CA LEU A 355 -12.83 23.42 10.35
C LEU A 355 -14.04 23.59 9.42
N LEU A 356 -13.95 24.47 8.42
CA LEU A 356 -15.01 24.67 7.42
C LEU A 356 -15.17 23.42 6.55
N PHE A 357 -14.09 22.73 6.16
CA PHE A 357 -14.17 21.45 5.46
C PHE A 357 -14.88 20.38 6.30
N LEU A 358 -14.54 20.26 7.60
CA LEU A 358 -15.25 19.35 8.51
C LEU A 358 -16.73 19.70 8.66
N VAL A 359 -17.08 20.99 8.78
CA VAL A 359 -18.48 21.45 8.87
C VAL A 359 -19.21 21.18 7.56
N CYS A 360 -18.62 21.49 6.40
CA CYS A 360 -19.21 21.18 5.09
C CYS A 360 -19.32 19.67 4.83
N LEU A 361 -18.37 18.86 5.31
CA LEU A 361 -18.42 17.40 5.21
C LEU A 361 -19.48 16.83 6.16
N GLY A 362 -19.59 17.34 7.39
CA GLY A 362 -20.63 16.98 8.35
C GLY A 362 -22.04 17.39 7.89
N LEU A 363 -22.21 18.60 7.36
CA LEU A 363 -23.45 19.08 6.77
C LEU A 363 -23.80 18.35 5.47
N GLY A 364 -22.79 18.05 4.63
CA GLY A 364 -22.95 17.25 3.42
C GLY A 364 -23.38 15.82 3.74
N VAL A 365 -22.77 15.20 4.75
CA VAL A 365 -23.18 13.92 5.31
C VAL A 365 -24.60 14.03 5.85
N PHE A 366 -24.92 14.98 6.71
CA PHE A 366 -26.27 15.17 7.25
C PHE A 366 -27.34 15.38 6.15
N TYR A 367 -27.04 16.18 5.14
CA TYR A 367 -27.90 16.41 3.98
C TYR A 367 -28.11 15.13 3.16
N LEU A 368 -27.06 14.35 2.91
CA LEU A 368 -27.15 13.06 2.21
C LEU A 368 -27.86 12.00 3.04
N ALA A 369 -27.72 11.98 4.38
CA ALA A 369 -28.49 11.11 5.28
C ALA A 369 -29.98 11.38 5.13
N LYS A 370 -30.36 12.66 5.27
CA LYS A 370 -31.75 13.12 5.21
C LYS A 370 -32.35 12.91 3.82
N LYS A 371 -31.56 13.08 2.76
CA LYS A 371 -31.97 12.81 1.37
C LYS A 371 -32.06 11.32 1.04
N SER A 372 -31.23 10.48 1.64
CA SER A 372 -31.30 9.02 1.50
C SER A 372 -32.58 8.42 2.12
N GLY A 373 -33.19 9.09 3.10
CA GLY A 373 -34.52 8.76 3.62
C GLY A 373 -35.69 9.30 2.78
N SER A 374 -35.41 10.10 1.75
CA SER A 374 -36.41 10.76 0.91
C SER A 374 -36.19 10.45 -0.58
N SER A 375 -36.28 9.16 -0.91
CA SER A 375 -36.34 8.68 -2.30
C SER A 375 -37.48 7.69 -2.51
N GLY A 376 -38.68 8.24 -2.37
CA GLY A 376 -39.79 7.91 -3.26
C GLY A 376 -40.44 6.55 -3.03
N ASP A 377 -41.31 6.49 -2.04
CA ASP A 377 -42.47 5.60 -2.02
C ASP A 377 -43.49 6.08 -3.06
N GLY A 378 -43.11 5.97 -4.34
CA GLY A 378 -43.97 6.22 -5.48
C GLY A 378 -44.44 4.89 -6.03
N TYR A 379 -45.76 4.73 -6.16
CA TYR A 379 -46.37 3.54 -6.76
C TYR A 379 -45.72 3.23 -8.11
N ILE A 380 -45.05 2.09 -8.20
CA ILE A 380 -44.36 1.64 -9.41
C ILE A 380 -45.41 1.09 -10.38
N SER A 381 -46.08 1.99 -11.09
CA SER A 381 -46.88 1.64 -12.27
C SER A 381 -45.92 1.16 -13.37
N LEU A 382 -46.03 -0.13 -13.71
CA LEU A 382 -45.44 -0.70 -14.91
C LEU A 382 -46.48 -0.67 -16.04
N PRO A 383 -46.07 -0.54 -17.31
CA PRO A 383 -46.92 -0.89 -18.44
C PRO A 383 -47.29 -2.37 -18.38
N ASP A 384 -48.54 -2.73 -18.70
CA ASP A 384 -49.05 -4.10 -18.58
C ASP A 384 -48.21 -5.12 -19.37
N ASP A 385 -47.63 -4.71 -20.52
CA ASP A 385 -46.72 -5.53 -21.33
C ASP A 385 -45.40 -5.88 -20.61
N GLU A 386 -44.83 -5.00 -19.78
CA GLU A 386 -43.64 -5.34 -18.97
C GLU A 386 -44.03 -6.25 -17.80
N ALA A 387 -45.19 -6.02 -17.17
CA ALA A 387 -45.69 -6.82 -16.06
C ALA A 387 -46.04 -8.27 -16.49
N ALA A 388 -46.71 -8.46 -17.62
CA ALA A 388 -47.00 -9.79 -18.16
C ALA A 388 -45.72 -10.58 -18.51
N LYS A 389 -44.68 -9.88 -18.98
CA LYS A 389 -43.38 -10.48 -19.33
C LYS A 389 -42.53 -10.83 -18.09
N LEU A 390 -42.69 -10.07 -17.01
CA LEU A 390 -42.14 -10.34 -15.68
C LEU A 390 -42.71 -11.63 -15.05
N MET A 391 -44.01 -11.86 -15.21
CA MET A 391 -44.76 -12.94 -14.56
C MET A 391 -44.58 -14.34 -15.20
N ALA A 392 -44.00 -14.43 -16.40
CA ALA A 392 -44.18 -15.59 -17.29
C ALA A 392 -42.99 -16.58 -17.39
N GLU A 393 -41.91 -16.42 -16.61
CA GLU A 393 -40.59 -16.93 -17.04
C GLU A 393 -39.79 -17.84 -16.08
N HIS A 394 -40.44 -18.58 -15.19
CA HIS A 394 -39.84 -19.83 -14.68
C HIS A 394 -40.57 -21.04 -15.29
N ILE A 395 -39.82 -21.96 -15.90
CA ILE A 395 -40.38 -23.22 -16.43
C ILE A 395 -40.26 -24.28 -15.34
N PRO A 396 -41.35 -24.90 -14.87
CA PRO A 396 -41.29 -25.99 -13.89
C PRO A 396 -40.31 -27.09 -14.32
N ALA A 397 -39.40 -27.47 -13.41
CA ALA A 397 -38.24 -28.29 -13.75
C ALA A 397 -38.05 -29.46 -12.77
N THR A 398 -38.41 -30.67 -13.19
CA THR A 398 -38.10 -31.93 -12.50
C THR A 398 -36.60 -32.15 -12.50
N LEU A 399 -35.99 -32.32 -11.32
CA LEU A 399 -34.58 -32.71 -11.17
C LEU A 399 -34.49 -34.22 -10.93
N MET A 400 -33.67 -34.90 -11.73
CA MET A 400 -33.40 -36.33 -11.59
C MET A 400 -31.90 -36.57 -11.63
N PHE A 401 -31.40 -37.47 -10.78
CA PHE A 401 -29.98 -37.83 -10.77
C PHE A 401 -29.84 -39.35 -10.62
N LYS A 402 -28.91 -39.94 -11.37
CA LYS A 402 -28.70 -41.39 -11.45
C LYS A 402 -27.24 -41.74 -11.25
N GLN A 403 -27.00 -42.67 -10.33
CA GLN A 403 -25.70 -43.29 -10.04
C GLN A 403 -24.58 -42.27 -9.82
N MET A 404 -24.86 -41.19 -9.09
CA MET A 404 -23.90 -40.13 -8.78
C MET A 404 -22.77 -40.68 -7.89
N GLY A 405 -21.54 -40.52 -8.35
CA GLY A 405 -20.32 -40.90 -7.63
C GLY A 405 -19.33 -39.74 -7.56
N TYR A 406 -18.50 -39.72 -6.52
CA TYR A 406 -17.49 -38.66 -6.33
C TYR A 406 -16.25 -39.22 -5.63
N THR A 407 -15.09 -39.04 -6.26
CA THR A 407 -13.80 -39.57 -5.82
C THR A 407 -12.76 -38.45 -5.72
N VAL A 408 -12.09 -38.34 -4.56
CA VAL A 408 -11.07 -37.31 -4.27
C VAL A 408 -9.75 -38.00 -3.98
N GLY A 409 -8.82 -37.93 -4.94
CA GLY A 409 -7.65 -38.81 -4.92
C GLY A 409 -8.12 -40.27 -4.94
N GLU A 410 -7.70 -41.06 -3.95
CA GLU A 410 -8.10 -42.46 -3.79
C GLU A 410 -9.37 -42.63 -2.94
N LYS A 411 -9.88 -41.58 -2.29
CA LYS A 411 -11.05 -41.67 -1.40
C LYS A 411 -12.34 -41.45 -2.17
N GLU A 412 -13.17 -42.49 -2.26
CA GLU A 412 -14.55 -42.37 -2.70
C GLU A 412 -15.41 -41.76 -1.58
N VAL A 413 -16.06 -40.63 -1.91
CA VAL A 413 -16.88 -39.83 -0.98
C VAL A 413 -18.38 -40.08 -1.21
N LEU A 414 -18.80 -40.38 -2.44
CA LEU A 414 -20.18 -40.70 -2.80
C LEU A 414 -20.25 -41.95 -3.68
N ARG A 415 -21.19 -42.84 -3.38
CA ARG A 415 -21.38 -44.16 -4.02
C ARG A 415 -22.76 -44.30 -4.64
N GLN A 416 -22.84 -44.19 -5.97
CA GLN A 416 -23.99 -44.52 -6.81
C GLN A 416 -25.35 -43.90 -6.38
N VAL A 417 -25.33 -42.67 -5.86
CA VAL A 417 -26.52 -42.01 -5.32
C VAL A 417 -27.52 -41.67 -6.44
N SER A 418 -28.78 -42.03 -6.28
CA SER A 418 -29.85 -41.79 -7.25
C SER A 418 -31.09 -41.21 -6.56
N GLY A 419 -31.88 -40.43 -7.28
CA GLY A 419 -33.07 -39.78 -6.73
C GLY A 419 -33.81 -38.87 -7.71
N LEU A 420 -35.01 -38.43 -7.30
CA LEU A 420 -35.96 -37.69 -8.13
C LEU A 420 -36.76 -36.69 -7.26
N VAL A 421 -36.91 -35.45 -7.74
CA VAL A 421 -37.82 -34.45 -7.18
C VAL A 421 -38.59 -33.73 -8.29
N LYS A 422 -39.90 -33.60 -8.13
CA LYS A 422 -40.81 -32.97 -9.10
C LYS A 422 -41.01 -31.47 -8.78
N PRO A 423 -41.54 -30.67 -9.72
CA PRO A 423 -42.05 -29.33 -9.42
C PRO A 423 -43.13 -29.38 -8.32
N GLY A 424 -43.15 -28.38 -7.45
CA GLY A 424 -44.07 -28.33 -6.31
C GLY A 424 -43.62 -29.10 -5.07
N GLN A 425 -42.52 -29.86 -5.14
CA GLN A 425 -42.01 -30.70 -4.05
C GLN A 425 -40.75 -30.12 -3.39
N VAL A 426 -40.62 -30.39 -2.09
CA VAL A 426 -39.41 -30.18 -1.30
C VAL A 426 -38.71 -31.52 -1.02
N MET A 427 -37.45 -31.63 -1.40
CA MET A 427 -36.57 -32.76 -1.10
C MET A 427 -35.58 -32.40 0.01
N ALA A 428 -35.57 -33.21 1.07
CA ALA A 428 -34.55 -33.13 2.11
C ALA A 428 -33.46 -34.20 1.90
N ILE A 429 -32.20 -33.77 1.97
CA ILE A 429 -31.01 -34.63 2.03
C ILE A 429 -30.56 -34.69 3.49
N MET A 430 -30.69 -35.86 4.12
CA MET A 430 -30.36 -36.09 5.53
C MET A 430 -29.34 -37.22 5.69
N GLY A 431 -28.74 -37.29 6.87
CA GLY A 431 -27.63 -38.20 7.17
C GLY A 431 -26.68 -37.61 8.20
N ALA A 432 -25.81 -38.45 8.76
CA ALA A 432 -24.80 -38.05 9.73
C ALA A 432 -23.86 -36.93 9.25
N SER A 433 -23.13 -36.32 10.17
CA SER A 433 -21.96 -35.49 9.81
C SER A 433 -20.93 -36.35 9.05
N GLY A 434 -20.30 -35.79 8.02
CA GLY A 434 -19.39 -36.53 7.14
C GLY A 434 -20.05 -37.52 6.16
N ALA A 435 -21.38 -37.69 6.15
CA ALA A 435 -22.06 -38.64 5.26
C ALA A 435 -22.04 -38.28 3.74
N GLY A 436 -21.57 -37.08 3.37
CA GLY A 436 -21.50 -36.60 1.99
C GLY A 436 -22.64 -35.67 1.55
N LYS A 437 -23.54 -35.25 2.45
CA LYS A 437 -24.72 -34.39 2.17
C LYS A 437 -24.41 -33.17 1.30
N THR A 438 -23.58 -32.26 1.80
CA THR A 438 -23.16 -31.03 1.10
C THR A 438 -22.39 -31.34 -0.17
N SER A 439 -21.57 -32.40 -0.18
CA SER A 439 -20.87 -32.85 -1.40
C SER A 439 -21.85 -33.26 -2.51
N LEU A 440 -22.92 -33.98 -2.17
CA LEU A 440 -23.99 -34.30 -3.12
C LEU A 440 -24.71 -33.04 -3.60
N LEU A 441 -25.10 -32.15 -2.66
CA LEU A 441 -25.79 -30.90 -2.99
C LEU A 441 -24.98 -30.03 -3.96
N ASP A 442 -23.68 -29.86 -3.70
CA ASP A 442 -22.75 -29.10 -4.55
C ASP A 442 -22.62 -29.72 -5.95
N ILE A 443 -22.55 -31.06 -6.04
CA ILE A 443 -22.46 -31.78 -7.32
C ILE A 443 -23.77 -31.66 -8.10
N LEU A 444 -24.93 -31.76 -7.43
CA LEU A 444 -26.23 -31.53 -8.03
C LEU A 444 -26.36 -30.08 -8.51
N ALA A 445 -25.84 -29.10 -7.78
CA ALA A 445 -25.76 -27.70 -8.22
C ALA A 445 -24.71 -27.45 -9.32
N ARG A 446 -23.92 -28.47 -9.71
CA ARG A 446 -22.76 -28.38 -10.61
C ARG A 446 -21.76 -27.29 -10.18
N ARG A 447 -21.54 -27.15 -8.87
CA ARG A 447 -20.36 -26.45 -8.35
C ARG A 447 -19.12 -27.27 -8.67
N HIS A 448 -18.01 -26.57 -8.88
CA HIS A 448 -16.77 -27.18 -9.36
C HIS A 448 -16.02 -27.83 -8.18
N LYS A 449 -15.92 -29.15 -8.15
CA LYS A 449 -15.11 -29.88 -7.17
C LYS A 449 -13.78 -30.34 -7.77
N SER A 450 -12.79 -30.61 -6.92
CA SER A 450 -11.44 -31.03 -7.35
C SER A 450 -11.33 -32.51 -7.71
N GLY A 451 -12.23 -33.35 -7.21
CA GLY A 451 -12.31 -34.78 -7.52
C GLY A 451 -13.04 -35.09 -8.83
N THR A 452 -13.00 -36.36 -9.24
CA THR A 452 -13.74 -36.86 -10.40
C THR A 452 -15.19 -37.18 -10.04
N ILE A 453 -16.12 -36.78 -10.91
CA ILE A 453 -17.57 -36.95 -10.73
C ILE A 453 -18.06 -37.99 -11.75
N HIS A 454 -18.84 -38.97 -11.28
CA HIS A 454 -19.48 -39.99 -12.08
C HIS A 454 -21.02 -39.89 -11.95
N GLY A 455 -21.75 -40.50 -12.88
CA GLY A 455 -23.22 -40.48 -12.93
C GLY A 455 -23.79 -39.39 -13.85
N HIS A 456 -25.13 -39.29 -13.87
CA HIS A 456 -25.86 -38.40 -14.78
C HIS A 456 -26.93 -37.57 -14.07
N ILE A 457 -26.97 -36.26 -14.38
CA ILE A 457 -27.99 -35.31 -13.92
C ILE A 457 -28.89 -34.93 -15.09
N TYR A 458 -30.19 -35.12 -14.91
CA TYR A 458 -31.24 -34.82 -15.88
C TYR A 458 -32.17 -33.73 -15.35
N VAL A 459 -32.59 -32.82 -16.23
CA VAL A 459 -33.64 -31.84 -15.97
C VAL A 459 -34.76 -32.09 -16.98
N ASN A 460 -35.99 -32.32 -16.51
CA ASN A 460 -37.12 -32.72 -17.37
C ASN A 460 -36.76 -33.88 -18.33
N GLY A 461 -36.03 -34.89 -17.82
CA GLY A 461 -35.57 -36.06 -18.59
C GLY A 461 -34.41 -35.82 -19.56
N ARG A 462 -33.88 -34.60 -19.67
CA ARG A 462 -32.79 -34.24 -20.61
C ARG A 462 -31.48 -33.91 -19.91
N THR A 463 -30.36 -34.23 -20.56
CA THR A 463 -29.04 -33.74 -20.14
C THR A 463 -28.87 -32.29 -20.59
N VAL A 464 -28.66 -31.39 -19.62
CA VAL A 464 -28.56 -29.94 -19.85
C VAL A 464 -27.11 -29.48 -19.90
N SER A 465 -26.80 -28.48 -20.74
CA SER A 465 -25.46 -27.89 -20.83
C SER A 465 -25.09 -27.08 -19.58
N ASN A 466 -23.79 -26.95 -19.25
CA ASN A 466 -23.37 -26.21 -18.03
C ASN A 466 -23.76 -24.73 -18.03
N SER A 467 -23.83 -24.09 -19.20
CA SER A 467 -24.23 -22.68 -19.37
C SER A 467 -25.73 -22.45 -19.22
N GLU A 468 -26.54 -23.47 -19.49
CA GLU A 468 -28.00 -23.46 -19.37
C GLU A 468 -28.43 -23.89 -17.96
N TYR A 469 -27.79 -24.92 -17.39
CA TYR A 469 -28.05 -25.41 -16.04
C TYR A 469 -27.89 -24.29 -14.99
N LYS A 470 -26.81 -23.49 -15.10
CA LYS A 470 -26.53 -22.32 -14.25
C LYS A 470 -27.52 -21.15 -14.41
N ARG A 471 -28.51 -21.23 -15.30
CA ARG A 471 -29.59 -20.24 -15.44
C ARG A 471 -30.90 -20.72 -14.82
N VAL A 472 -31.10 -22.04 -14.70
CA VAL A 472 -32.30 -22.67 -14.14
C VAL A 472 -32.16 -22.90 -12.62
N VAL A 473 -30.92 -22.95 -12.14
CA VAL A 473 -30.56 -23.25 -10.75
C VAL A 473 -30.20 -21.99 -9.95
N GLY A 474 -30.72 -21.89 -8.72
CA GLY A 474 -30.22 -21.02 -7.65
C GLY A 474 -29.57 -21.85 -6.53
N TYR A 475 -28.60 -21.28 -5.81
CA TYR A 475 -27.89 -21.95 -4.71
C TYR A 475 -27.68 -21.00 -3.52
N VAL A 476 -28.11 -21.44 -2.33
CA VAL A 476 -27.95 -20.71 -1.06
C VAL A 476 -26.94 -21.45 -0.18
N ASP A 477 -25.77 -20.83 0.08
CA ASP A 477 -24.74 -21.38 0.97
C ASP A 477 -25.21 -21.46 2.44
N GLN A 478 -24.48 -22.21 3.27
CA GLN A 478 -24.76 -22.36 4.70
C GLN A 478 -24.71 -21.01 5.47
N GLU A 479 -23.71 -20.16 5.20
CA GLU A 479 -23.52 -18.88 5.89
C GLU A 479 -24.19 -17.68 5.19
N ASP A 480 -25.01 -16.93 5.93
CA ASP A 480 -25.61 -15.68 5.45
C ASP A 480 -24.64 -14.50 5.50
N THR A 481 -23.69 -14.49 4.55
CA THR A 481 -22.73 -13.40 4.35
C THR A 481 -23.37 -12.23 3.61
N LEU A 482 -23.84 -11.23 4.36
CA LEU A 482 -24.54 -10.04 3.85
C LEU A 482 -23.90 -8.76 4.40
N MET A 483 -23.97 -7.65 3.66
CA MET A 483 -23.45 -6.35 4.13
C MET A 483 -24.33 -5.78 5.24
N SER A 484 -23.78 -5.63 6.44
CA SER A 484 -24.47 -5.14 7.65
C SER A 484 -25.03 -3.71 7.53
N THR A 485 -24.39 -2.85 6.74
CA THR A 485 -24.73 -1.42 6.57
C THR A 485 -25.92 -1.16 5.63
N LEU A 486 -26.29 -2.16 4.82
CA LEU A 486 -27.37 -2.06 3.84
C LEU A 486 -28.73 -2.46 4.45
N THR A 487 -29.80 -1.97 3.84
CA THR A 487 -31.15 -2.44 4.12
C THR A 487 -31.45 -3.76 3.42
N VAL A 488 -32.50 -4.45 3.86
CA VAL A 488 -33.03 -5.64 3.19
C VAL A 488 -33.33 -5.36 1.71
N TYR A 489 -34.09 -4.28 1.44
CA TYR A 489 -34.44 -3.85 0.08
C TYR A 489 -33.20 -3.58 -0.79
N GLU A 490 -32.23 -2.81 -0.29
CA GLU A 490 -31.03 -2.48 -1.06
C GLU A 490 -30.19 -3.71 -1.38
N THR A 491 -30.08 -4.65 -0.44
CA THR A 491 -29.28 -5.88 -0.62
C THR A 491 -29.86 -6.73 -1.75
N ILE A 492 -31.18 -6.96 -1.73
CA ILE A 492 -31.88 -7.70 -2.79
C ILE A 492 -31.85 -6.89 -4.10
N LEU A 493 -32.00 -5.57 -4.05
CA LEU A 493 -31.91 -4.69 -5.24
C LEU A 493 -30.52 -4.70 -5.89
N TYR A 494 -29.43 -4.76 -5.12
CA TYR A 494 -28.08 -4.88 -5.70
C TYR A 494 -27.91 -6.24 -6.39
N SER A 495 -28.36 -7.34 -5.77
CA SER A 495 -28.39 -8.66 -6.43
C SER A 495 -29.18 -8.59 -7.75
N ALA A 496 -30.38 -8.01 -7.71
CA ALA A 496 -31.25 -7.81 -8.87
C ALA A 496 -30.57 -6.99 -9.99
N MET A 497 -29.95 -5.86 -9.66
CA MET A 497 -29.31 -4.99 -10.65
C MET A 497 -28.11 -5.65 -11.33
N LEU A 498 -27.38 -6.51 -10.62
CA LEU A 498 -26.22 -7.25 -11.14
C LEU A 498 -26.63 -8.46 -11.98
N ARG A 499 -27.63 -9.23 -11.53
CA ARG A 499 -28.02 -10.51 -12.15
C ARG A 499 -29.12 -10.41 -13.21
N LEU A 500 -30.13 -9.55 -13.02
CA LEU A 500 -31.24 -9.41 -13.97
C LEU A 500 -30.78 -8.78 -15.30
N PRO A 501 -31.51 -9.03 -16.41
CA PRO A 501 -31.10 -8.63 -17.75
C PRO A 501 -30.80 -7.13 -17.89
N ARG A 502 -29.91 -6.73 -18.82
CA ARG A 502 -29.70 -5.30 -19.14
C ARG A 502 -30.93 -4.62 -19.71
N ASP A 503 -31.68 -5.36 -20.50
CA ASP A 503 -32.79 -4.85 -21.31
C ASP A 503 -34.05 -4.57 -20.47
N MET A 504 -34.04 -5.02 -19.21
CA MET A 504 -35.09 -4.81 -18.22
C MET A 504 -34.97 -3.44 -17.54
N SER A 505 -36.08 -2.69 -17.52
CA SER A 505 -36.15 -1.35 -16.93
C SER A 505 -35.79 -1.36 -15.43
N VAL A 506 -35.23 -0.27 -14.91
CA VAL A 506 -34.90 -0.17 -13.46
C VAL A 506 -36.17 -0.21 -12.61
N ALA A 507 -37.31 0.24 -13.14
CA ALA A 507 -38.62 0.10 -12.52
C ALA A 507 -39.03 -1.38 -12.42
N ALA A 508 -38.96 -2.14 -13.51
CA ALA A 508 -39.23 -3.58 -13.52
C ALA A 508 -38.33 -4.36 -12.56
N LYS A 509 -37.03 -4.01 -12.47
CA LYS A 509 -36.12 -4.63 -11.48
C LYS A 509 -36.54 -4.34 -10.04
N ARG A 510 -36.98 -3.13 -9.73
CA ARG A 510 -37.50 -2.77 -8.39
C ARG A 510 -38.80 -3.47 -8.07
N PHE A 511 -39.70 -3.61 -9.05
CA PHE A 511 -40.95 -4.35 -8.89
C PHE A 511 -40.69 -5.84 -8.58
N ARG A 512 -39.83 -6.51 -9.37
CA ARG A 512 -39.40 -7.91 -9.11
C ARG A 512 -38.82 -8.10 -7.71
N VAL A 513 -38.07 -7.11 -7.21
CA VAL A 513 -37.51 -7.11 -5.85
C VAL A 513 -38.60 -7.02 -4.77
N MET A 514 -39.61 -6.15 -4.96
CA MET A 514 -40.75 -6.03 -4.04
C MET A 514 -41.61 -7.30 -4.04
N GLU A 515 -41.87 -7.87 -5.21
CA GLU A 515 -42.55 -9.16 -5.39
C GLU A 515 -41.79 -10.30 -4.68
N THR A 516 -40.48 -10.41 -4.89
CA THR A 516 -39.64 -11.42 -4.21
C THR A 516 -39.68 -11.29 -2.68
N MET A 517 -39.74 -10.06 -2.14
CA MET A 517 -39.91 -9.85 -0.69
C MET A 517 -41.31 -10.20 -0.19
N SER A 518 -42.32 -10.12 -1.05
CA SER A 518 -43.69 -10.56 -0.75
C SER A 518 -43.81 -12.09 -0.80
N GLU A 519 -43.19 -12.76 -1.79
CA GLU A 519 -43.09 -14.23 -1.89
C GLU A 519 -42.54 -14.86 -0.59
N LEU A 520 -41.60 -14.17 0.06
CA LEU A 520 -40.87 -14.65 1.24
C LEU A 520 -41.34 -14.04 2.57
N GLY A 521 -42.43 -13.26 2.58
CA GLY A 521 -42.99 -12.67 3.81
C GLY A 521 -42.06 -11.69 4.54
N ILE A 522 -41.10 -11.07 3.85
CA ILE A 522 -40.11 -10.13 4.42
C ILE A 522 -40.37 -8.66 4.02
N LEU A 523 -41.50 -8.37 3.36
CA LEU A 523 -41.85 -7.02 2.93
C LEU A 523 -41.94 -6.00 4.09
N GLY A 524 -42.41 -6.44 5.27
CA GLY A 524 -42.52 -5.60 6.46
C GLY A 524 -41.18 -5.11 7.03
N ILE A 525 -40.07 -5.74 6.67
CA ILE A 525 -38.72 -5.38 7.13
C ILE A 525 -37.85 -4.72 6.03
N LYS A 526 -38.46 -4.34 4.88
CA LYS A 526 -37.74 -3.87 3.67
C LYS A 526 -36.70 -2.77 3.95
N ASP A 527 -37.02 -1.82 4.81
CA ASP A 527 -36.18 -0.65 5.12
C ASP A 527 -35.32 -0.83 6.38
N MET A 528 -35.42 -1.98 7.07
CA MET A 528 -34.54 -2.29 8.20
C MET A 528 -33.13 -2.60 7.70
N ARG A 529 -32.11 -2.17 8.46
CA ARG A 529 -30.72 -2.56 8.21
C ARG A 529 -30.52 -4.03 8.60
N ILE A 530 -29.71 -4.74 7.83
CA ILE A 530 -29.31 -6.11 8.17
C ILE A 530 -28.56 -6.13 9.51
N GLY A 531 -27.73 -5.12 9.76
CA GLY A 531 -27.05 -4.91 11.04
C GLY A 531 -25.81 -5.79 11.23
N ALA A 532 -25.01 -5.43 12.21
CA ALA A 532 -23.89 -6.23 12.72
C ALA A 532 -24.27 -6.82 14.09
N SER A 533 -23.68 -7.95 14.45
CA SER A 533 -23.88 -8.59 15.75
C SER A 533 -23.63 -7.59 16.89
N GLY A 534 -24.62 -7.42 17.78
CA GLY A 534 -24.55 -6.50 18.94
C GLY A 534 -25.31 -5.18 18.77
N GLN A 535 -25.81 -4.84 17.57
CA GLN A 535 -26.77 -3.73 17.37
C GLN A 535 -28.16 -4.27 16.98
N ARG A 536 -29.20 -3.44 17.07
CA ARG A 536 -30.57 -3.81 16.68
C ARG A 536 -30.62 -4.16 15.19
N SER A 537 -30.60 -5.47 14.90
CA SER A 537 -30.56 -6.09 13.57
C SER A 537 -31.85 -6.87 13.27
N ILE A 538 -31.97 -7.38 12.05
CA ILE A 538 -32.97 -8.42 11.72
C ILE A 538 -32.67 -9.73 12.46
N SER A 539 -33.68 -10.56 12.69
CA SER A 539 -33.51 -11.90 13.28
C SER A 539 -32.75 -12.84 12.34
N GLY A 540 -32.19 -13.93 12.88
CA GLY A 540 -31.50 -14.95 12.09
C GLY A 540 -32.39 -15.56 11.00
N GLY A 541 -33.65 -15.88 11.33
CA GLY A 541 -34.61 -16.44 10.37
C GLY A 541 -34.97 -15.46 9.25
N GLU A 542 -35.10 -14.17 9.56
CA GLU A 542 -35.28 -13.12 8.55
C GLU A 542 -34.04 -12.98 7.67
N LYS A 543 -32.84 -12.96 8.26
CA LYS A 543 -31.56 -12.90 7.54
C LYS A 543 -31.43 -14.07 6.55
N ARG A 544 -31.86 -15.27 6.95
CA ARG A 544 -31.91 -16.45 6.08
C ARG A 544 -32.87 -16.27 4.90
N ARG A 545 -34.06 -15.72 5.14
CA ARG A 545 -35.02 -15.36 4.07
C ARG A 545 -34.47 -14.28 3.14
N VAL A 546 -33.70 -13.31 3.62
CA VAL A 546 -33.01 -12.31 2.75
C VAL A 546 -31.94 -12.97 1.87
N SER A 547 -31.21 -13.94 2.40
CA SER A 547 -30.24 -14.76 1.65
C SER A 547 -30.94 -15.52 0.50
N ILE A 548 -32.06 -16.18 0.80
CA ILE A 548 -32.93 -16.84 -0.19
C ILE A 548 -33.45 -15.85 -1.23
N ALA A 549 -33.91 -14.66 -0.81
CA ALA A 549 -34.39 -13.60 -1.71
C ALA A 549 -33.35 -13.14 -2.74
N CYS A 550 -32.07 -13.07 -2.33
CA CYS A 550 -30.98 -12.67 -3.22
C CYS A 550 -30.74 -13.65 -4.38
N GLU A 551 -31.09 -14.93 -4.20
CA GLU A 551 -31.07 -15.96 -5.25
C GLU A 551 -32.40 -16.04 -6.01
N LEU A 552 -33.51 -15.92 -5.29
CA LEU A 552 -34.88 -16.03 -5.81
C LEU A 552 -35.26 -14.91 -6.78
N VAL A 553 -34.60 -13.74 -6.70
CA VAL A 553 -34.86 -12.60 -7.58
C VAL A 553 -34.63 -12.92 -9.06
N THR A 554 -33.75 -13.88 -9.39
CA THR A 554 -33.54 -14.40 -10.75
C THR A 554 -34.58 -15.43 -11.22
N SER A 555 -35.58 -15.73 -10.40
CA SER A 555 -36.64 -16.72 -10.67
C SER A 555 -36.14 -18.11 -11.09
N PRO A 556 -35.18 -18.73 -10.37
CA PRO A 556 -34.74 -20.09 -10.68
C PRO A 556 -35.88 -21.10 -10.52
N SER A 557 -35.92 -22.12 -11.37
CA SER A 557 -36.89 -23.23 -11.28
C SER A 557 -36.48 -24.26 -10.23
N ILE A 558 -35.17 -24.43 -10.02
CA ILE A 558 -34.58 -25.35 -9.04
C ILE A 558 -33.79 -24.53 -8.02
N LEU A 559 -34.08 -24.70 -6.75
CA LEU A 559 -33.41 -24.01 -5.64
C LEU A 559 -32.70 -25.02 -4.73
N PHE A 560 -31.37 -24.94 -4.64
CA PHE A 560 -30.57 -25.69 -3.68
C PHE A 560 -30.28 -24.83 -2.44
N LEU A 561 -30.39 -25.41 -1.24
CA LEU A 561 -30.04 -24.74 0.02
C LEU A 561 -29.19 -25.66 0.91
N ASP A 562 -28.02 -25.20 1.33
CA ASP A 562 -27.20 -25.95 2.28
C ASP A 562 -27.57 -25.58 3.73
N GLU A 563 -28.06 -26.54 4.50
CA GLU A 563 -28.51 -26.45 5.89
C GLU A 563 -29.30 -25.16 6.23
N PRO A 564 -30.48 -24.93 5.61
CA PRO A 564 -31.24 -23.69 5.80
C PRO A 564 -31.78 -23.47 7.23
N THR A 565 -31.72 -24.48 8.09
CA THR A 565 -32.12 -24.43 9.51
C THR A 565 -30.94 -24.29 10.49
N SER A 566 -29.69 -24.28 10.02
CA SER A 566 -28.52 -24.21 10.88
C SER A 566 -28.37 -22.84 11.55
N GLY A 567 -27.96 -22.80 12.82
CA GLY A 567 -27.82 -21.58 13.61
C GLY A 567 -29.13 -20.85 13.95
N LEU A 568 -30.30 -21.48 13.73
CA LEU A 568 -31.61 -20.95 14.07
C LEU A 568 -32.22 -21.68 15.27
N ASP A 569 -32.97 -20.94 16.09
CA ASP A 569 -33.92 -21.55 17.03
C ASP A 569 -35.02 -22.29 16.26
N SER A 570 -35.64 -23.29 16.91
CA SER A 570 -36.55 -24.20 16.22
C SER A 570 -37.85 -23.55 15.71
N TYR A 571 -38.25 -22.40 16.25
CA TYR A 571 -39.41 -21.66 15.76
C TYR A 571 -39.07 -20.91 14.47
N ASN A 572 -37.96 -20.17 14.45
CA ASN A 572 -37.49 -19.53 13.22
C ASN A 572 -37.08 -20.54 12.13
N ALA A 573 -36.51 -21.69 12.50
CA ALA A 573 -36.24 -22.79 11.58
C ALA A 573 -37.52 -23.32 10.91
N TYR A 574 -38.60 -23.52 11.68
CA TYR A 574 -39.91 -23.89 11.14
C TYR A 574 -40.43 -22.83 10.15
N ASN A 575 -40.41 -21.55 10.52
CA ASN A 575 -40.88 -20.45 9.66
C ASN A 575 -40.08 -20.35 8.34
N VAL A 576 -38.78 -20.69 8.35
CA VAL A 576 -37.96 -20.74 7.12
C VAL A 576 -38.36 -21.95 6.24
N VAL A 577 -38.60 -23.13 6.81
CA VAL A 577 -39.01 -24.31 6.03
C VAL A 577 -40.44 -24.18 5.50
N GLU A 578 -41.36 -23.63 6.29
CA GLU A 578 -42.73 -23.33 5.85
C GLU A 578 -42.73 -22.34 4.67
N CYS A 579 -41.84 -21.34 4.69
CA CYS A 579 -41.61 -20.44 3.56
C CYS A 579 -41.08 -21.17 2.31
N LEU A 580 -40.18 -22.15 2.45
CA LEU A 580 -39.70 -22.99 1.34
C LEU A 580 -40.80 -23.90 0.77
N VAL A 581 -41.67 -24.48 1.62
CA VAL A 581 -42.82 -25.27 1.19
C VAL A 581 -43.84 -24.40 0.46
N THR A 582 -44.11 -23.20 0.97
CA THR A 582 -44.97 -22.20 0.32
C THR A 582 -44.42 -21.81 -1.06
N LEU A 583 -43.10 -21.62 -1.14
CA LEU A 583 -42.41 -21.32 -2.40
C LEU A 583 -42.51 -22.47 -3.41
N ALA A 584 -42.32 -23.71 -2.97
CA ALA A 584 -42.46 -24.89 -3.83
C ALA A 584 -43.89 -25.01 -4.34
N ARG A 585 -44.89 -25.02 -3.45
CA ARG A 585 -46.30 -25.31 -3.78
C ARG A 585 -46.99 -24.19 -4.56
N ASN A 586 -46.89 -22.94 -4.10
CA ASN A 586 -47.64 -21.83 -4.73
C ASN A 586 -47.01 -21.35 -6.03
N TYR A 587 -45.68 -21.47 -6.16
CA TYR A 587 -44.93 -21.02 -7.34
C TYR A 587 -44.31 -22.17 -8.13
N ASN A 588 -44.82 -23.41 -7.94
CA ASN A 588 -44.43 -24.62 -8.67
C ASN A 588 -42.90 -24.84 -8.84
N ARG A 589 -42.12 -24.47 -7.82
CA ARG A 589 -40.66 -24.60 -7.83
C ARG A 589 -40.23 -25.97 -7.29
N THR A 590 -39.03 -26.40 -7.67
CA THR A 590 -38.37 -27.57 -7.09
C THR A 590 -37.34 -27.11 -6.07
N VAL A 591 -37.49 -27.56 -4.82
CA VAL A 591 -36.59 -27.18 -3.71
C VAL A 591 -35.84 -28.41 -3.21
N VAL A 592 -34.52 -28.29 -3.05
CA VAL A 592 -33.66 -29.34 -2.50
C VAL A 592 -32.81 -28.73 -1.39
N CYS A 593 -32.88 -29.28 -0.18
CA CYS A 593 -32.10 -28.79 0.95
C CYS A 593 -31.39 -29.91 1.71
N THR A 594 -30.17 -29.65 2.19
CA THR A 594 -29.54 -30.51 3.22
C THR A 594 -30.11 -30.11 4.58
N ILE A 595 -30.39 -31.08 5.46
CA ILE A 595 -30.93 -30.80 6.81
C ILE A 595 -30.20 -31.66 7.83
N HIS A 596 -29.87 -31.06 8.98
CA HIS A 596 -29.27 -31.71 10.14
C HIS A 596 -30.26 -31.69 11.30
N GLN A 597 -30.63 -32.86 11.83
CA GLN A 597 -31.49 -33.06 13.02
C GLN A 597 -32.71 -32.11 13.13
N PRO A 598 -33.72 -32.24 12.24
CA PRO A 598 -34.93 -31.44 12.30
C PRO A 598 -35.90 -31.95 13.36
N ARG A 599 -36.63 -31.04 14.00
CA ARG A 599 -37.81 -31.40 14.80
C ARG A 599 -38.86 -32.14 13.96
N SER A 600 -39.65 -32.99 14.61
CA SER A 600 -40.69 -33.80 13.99
C SER A 600 -41.70 -33.00 13.13
N ASN A 601 -42.07 -31.79 13.56
CA ASN A 601 -42.95 -30.89 12.79
C ASN A 601 -42.30 -30.37 11.50
N ILE A 602 -40.97 -30.15 11.49
CA ILE A 602 -40.21 -29.78 10.29
C ILE A 602 -40.04 -31.00 9.38
N PHE A 603 -39.74 -32.18 9.94
CA PHE A 603 -39.59 -33.42 9.18
C PHE A 603 -40.87 -33.78 8.40
N ALA A 604 -42.05 -33.56 8.98
CA ALA A 604 -43.34 -33.80 8.35
C ALA A 604 -43.65 -32.91 7.13
N LEU A 605 -42.88 -31.83 6.89
CA LEU A 605 -43.08 -30.91 5.76
C LEU A 605 -42.39 -31.35 4.45
N PHE A 606 -41.48 -32.32 4.49
CA PHE A 606 -40.71 -32.74 3.32
C PHE A 606 -41.45 -33.80 2.49
N ASP A 607 -41.63 -33.56 1.19
CA ASP A 607 -42.33 -34.51 0.30
C ASP A 607 -41.41 -35.68 -0.12
N GLN A 608 -40.12 -35.41 -0.34
CA GLN A 608 -39.09 -36.39 -0.70
C GLN A 608 -37.94 -36.40 0.32
N LEU A 609 -37.36 -37.58 0.56
CA LEU A 609 -36.21 -37.78 1.43
C LEU A 609 -35.10 -38.53 0.68
N VAL A 610 -33.85 -38.09 0.89
CA VAL A 610 -32.62 -38.79 0.53
C VAL A 610 -31.81 -38.99 1.81
N LEU A 611 -31.73 -40.22 2.31
CA LEU A 611 -30.96 -40.58 3.50
C LEU A 611 -29.60 -41.15 3.10
N MET A 612 -28.53 -40.60 3.67
CA MET A 612 -27.14 -40.95 3.33
C MET A 612 -26.32 -41.32 4.56
N ALA A 613 -25.42 -42.29 4.41
CA ALA A 613 -24.49 -42.69 5.47
C ALA A 613 -23.16 -43.20 4.90
N LYS A 614 -22.04 -42.68 5.41
CA LYS A 614 -20.67 -42.89 4.89
C LYS A 614 -20.59 -42.92 3.34
N GLY A 615 -21.22 -41.95 2.67
CA GLY A 615 -21.23 -41.84 1.19
C GLY A 615 -22.20 -42.78 0.44
N HIS A 616 -22.86 -43.72 1.11
CA HIS A 616 -23.84 -44.63 0.52
C HIS A 616 -25.26 -44.06 0.61
N LEU A 617 -26.11 -44.45 -0.34
CA LEU A 617 -27.55 -44.19 -0.31
C LEU A 617 -28.27 -45.26 0.54
N ILE A 618 -28.97 -44.82 1.59
CA ILE A 618 -29.74 -45.68 2.50
C ILE A 618 -31.23 -45.65 2.13
N TYR A 619 -31.73 -44.52 1.66
CA TYR A 619 -33.12 -44.37 1.21
C TYR A 619 -33.24 -43.22 0.22
N SER A 620 -34.00 -43.40 -0.87
CA SER A 620 -34.50 -42.30 -1.70
C SER A 620 -35.95 -42.56 -2.07
N GLY A 621 -36.83 -41.60 -1.78
CA GLY A 621 -38.24 -41.67 -2.14
C GLY A 621 -39.11 -40.77 -1.26
N GLU A 622 -40.41 -40.98 -1.29
CA GLU A 622 -41.37 -40.18 -0.53
C GLU A 622 -41.18 -40.36 0.99
N THR A 623 -41.16 -39.26 1.74
CA THR A 623 -40.90 -39.27 3.19
C THR A 623 -41.91 -40.14 3.96
N ARG A 624 -43.18 -40.15 3.51
CA ARG A 624 -44.27 -40.94 4.13
C ARG A 624 -44.07 -42.46 4.06
N LEU A 625 -43.27 -42.97 3.11
CA LEU A 625 -43.03 -44.41 2.94
C LEU A 625 -41.86 -44.92 3.79
N LEU A 626 -41.03 -44.02 4.33
CA LEU A 626 -39.85 -44.37 5.15
C LEU A 626 -40.22 -45.25 6.35
N SER A 627 -41.28 -44.92 7.08
CA SER A 627 -41.67 -45.64 8.31
C SER A 627 -42.06 -47.10 8.03
N ALA A 628 -42.70 -47.35 6.88
CA ALA A 628 -43.02 -48.69 6.41
C ALA A 628 -41.76 -49.43 5.92
N HIS A 629 -40.86 -48.74 5.21
CA HIS A 629 -39.60 -49.31 4.74
C HIS A 629 -38.70 -49.75 5.91
N LEU A 630 -38.47 -48.88 6.89
CA LEU A 630 -37.66 -49.20 8.08
C LEU A 630 -38.29 -50.35 8.91
N ARG A 631 -39.61 -50.38 9.05
CA ARG A 631 -40.33 -51.50 9.67
C ARG A 631 -40.10 -52.83 8.94
N ASN A 632 -40.12 -52.82 7.60
CA ASN A 632 -39.86 -54.02 6.79
C ASN A 632 -38.40 -54.50 6.89
N LEU A 633 -37.46 -53.60 7.17
CA LEU A 633 -36.05 -53.92 7.47
C LEU A 633 -35.81 -54.37 8.92
N GLY A 634 -36.86 -54.49 9.76
CA GLY A 634 -36.73 -54.89 11.16
C GLY A 634 -36.39 -53.75 12.13
N HIS A 635 -36.43 -52.49 11.68
CA HIS A 635 -36.10 -51.29 12.45
C HIS A 635 -37.32 -50.34 12.58
N PRO A 636 -38.41 -50.73 13.26
CA PRO A 636 -39.52 -49.82 13.54
C PRO A 636 -39.08 -48.70 14.51
N CYS A 637 -39.44 -47.46 14.18
CA CYS A 637 -39.26 -46.32 15.10
C CYS A 637 -40.11 -46.54 16.38
N PRO A 638 -39.53 -46.43 17.59
CA PRO A 638 -40.27 -46.51 18.85
C PRO A 638 -41.32 -45.40 19.00
N GLU A 639 -42.36 -45.68 19.79
CA GLU A 639 -43.36 -44.66 20.13
C GLU A 639 -42.76 -43.53 20.97
N GLY A 640 -43.16 -42.29 20.65
CA GLY A 640 -42.64 -41.07 21.26
C GLY A 640 -41.31 -40.57 20.69
N PHE A 641 -40.59 -41.37 19.90
CA PHE A 641 -39.30 -40.99 19.33
C PHE A 641 -39.44 -40.18 18.03
N ASN A 642 -38.57 -39.20 17.80
CA ASN A 642 -38.56 -38.44 16.55
C ASN A 642 -37.99 -39.30 15.41
N MET A 643 -38.80 -39.61 14.39
CA MET A 643 -38.37 -40.38 13.22
C MET A 643 -37.08 -39.84 12.58
N ALA A 644 -36.90 -38.50 12.56
CA ALA A 644 -35.74 -37.88 11.96
C ALA A 644 -34.44 -38.15 12.75
N ASP A 645 -34.52 -38.21 14.08
CA ASP A 645 -33.39 -38.56 14.92
C ASP A 645 -33.17 -40.08 14.91
N TYR A 646 -34.25 -40.89 14.93
CA TYR A 646 -34.17 -42.35 14.89
C TYR A 646 -33.43 -42.86 13.65
N MET A 647 -33.72 -42.30 12.47
CA MET A 647 -33.04 -42.70 11.23
C MET A 647 -31.56 -42.27 11.21
N LEU A 648 -31.22 -41.13 11.84
CA LEU A 648 -29.85 -40.66 11.95
C LEU A 648 -29.06 -41.57 12.91
N ASP A 649 -29.64 -41.88 14.07
CA ASP A 649 -29.10 -42.84 15.03
C ASP A 649 -28.90 -44.22 14.38
N LEU A 650 -29.89 -44.75 13.65
CA LEU A 650 -29.76 -46.03 12.94
C LEU A 650 -28.57 -46.03 11.96
N THR A 651 -28.31 -44.91 11.28
CA THR A 651 -27.14 -44.77 10.39
C THR A 651 -25.80 -44.55 11.11
N MET A 652 -25.83 -44.16 12.38
CA MET A 652 -24.64 -43.96 13.23
C MET A 652 -24.27 -45.22 14.03
N TYR A 653 -25.25 -45.94 14.56
CA TYR A 653 -25.08 -47.07 15.49
C TYR A 653 -24.84 -48.43 14.84
N SER A 654 -24.40 -48.46 13.58
CA SER A 654 -24.27 -49.68 12.79
C SER A 654 -23.38 -50.79 13.41
N GLY A 655 -22.60 -50.52 14.46
CA GLY A 655 -21.71 -51.50 15.09
C GLY A 655 -22.28 -52.33 16.25
N LYS A 656 -23.42 -51.99 16.87
CA LYS A 656 -23.74 -52.48 18.24
C LYS A 656 -24.81 -53.57 18.42
N SER A 657 -25.41 -54.11 17.35
CA SER A 657 -26.58 -55.01 17.49
C SER A 657 -26.36 -56.51 17.22
N ALA A 658 -25.13 -56.99 16.96
CA ALA A 658 -24.90 -58.40 16.61
C ALA A 658 -24.14 -59.26 17.66
N SER A 659 -23.12 -58.74 18.35
CA SER A 659 -22.08 -59.59 18.97
C SER A 659 -22.28 -59.95 20.47
N ARG A 660 -23.42 -59.65 21.11
CA ARG A 660 -23.64 -59.94 22.55
C ARG A 660 -24.96 -60.61 22.94
N THR A 661 -25.77 -61.08 21.99
CA THR A 661 -27.07 -61.73 22.30
C THR A 661 -27.29 -63.07 21.58
N ALA A 662 -26.24 -63.66 20.99
CA ALA A 662 -26.27 -65.03 20.48
C ALA A 662 -25.89 -66.10 21.54
N ALA A 663 -25.51 -65.67 22.75
CA ALA A 663 -25.08 -66.54 23.85
C ALA A 663 -25.73 -66.16 25.19
N ASN A 664 -27.06 -66.03 25.19
CA ASN A 664 -27.99 -66.47 26.26
C ASN A 664 -29.41 -65.91 26.02
N ASN A 665 -30.40 -66.73 26.41
CA ASN A 665 -31.85 -66.48 26.39
C ASN A 665 -32.55 -66.44 25.02
N THR A 666 -33.24 -67.54 24.75
CA THR A 666 -34.39 -67.62 23.85
C THR A 666 -35.54 -66.73 24.36
N GLY A 667 -35.94 -65.72 23.57
CA GLY A 667 -37.18 -64.98 23.79
C GLY A 667 -37.09 -63.48 23.51
N ASN A 668 -37.93 -63.00 22.59
CA ASN A 668 -38.32 -61.60 22.37
C ASN A 668 -37.27 -60.66 21.71
N SER A 669 -37.02 -60.89 20.41
CA SER A 669 -36.04 -60.20 19.55
C SER A 669 -36.45 -58.78 19.08
N GLY A 670 -36.85 -57.89 20.00
CA GLY A 670 -37.22 -56.49 19.66
C GLY A 670 -36.84 -55.43 20.70
N ALA A 671 -36.88 -55.75 21.99
CA ALA A 671 -36.80 -54.74 23.07
C ALA A 671 -35.40 -54.17 23.37
N GLY A 672 -34.33 -54.77 22.84
CA GLY A 672 -32.95 -54.44 23.23
C GLY A 672 -32.49 -53.03 22.79
N LEU A 673 -32.74 -52.65 21.54
CA LEU A 673 -32.35 -51.34 21.01
C LEU A 673 -33.21 -50.21 21.58
N GLU A 674 -34.50 -50.48 21.78
CA GLU A 674 -35.46 -49.53 22.36
C GLU A 674 -35.07 -49.14 23.80
N ASN A 675 -34.62 -50.10 24.62
CA ASN A 675 -34.16 -49.83 25.98
C ASN A 675 -32.86 -49.01 26.03
N ILE A 676 -31.92 -49.23 25.09
CA ILE A 676 -30.65 -48.47 25.03
C ILE A 676 -30.92 -47.01 24.62
N LEU A 677 -31.83 -46.79 23.65
CA LEU A 677 -32.23 -45.45 23.23
C LEU A 677 -33.01 -44.72 24.35
N ARG A 678 -33.93 -45.40 25.05
CA ARG A 678 -34.65 -44.81 26.20
C ARG A 678 -33.75 -44.48 27.39
N GLN A 679 -32.79 -45.35 27.74
CA GLN A 679 -31.89 -45.09 28.87
C GLN A 679 -31.03 -43.85 28.67
N ARG A 680 -30.60 -43.54 27.43
CA ARG A 680 -29.77 -42.35 27.21
C ARG A 680 -30.58 -41.05 27.30
N HIS A 681 -31.83 -41.01 26.84
CA HIS A 681 -32.68 -39.83 27.02
C HIS A 681 -33.00 -39.56 28.50
N ALA A 682 -33.27 -40.60 29.30
CA ALA A 682 -33.43 -40.44 30.74
C ALA A 682 -32.19 -39.82 31.41
N VAL A 683 -30.99 -40.20 30.99
CA VAL A 683 -29.71 -39.62 31.48
C VAL A 683 -29.46 -38.20 30.94
N GLN A 684 -30.08 -37.80 29.83
CA GLN A 684 -29.99 -36.46 29.28
C GLN A 684 -30.96 -35.49 29.97
N ASP A 685 -32.18 -35.94 30.28
CA ASP A 685 -33.13 -35.19 31.10
C ASP A 685 -32.58 -34.97 32.53
N GLU A 686 -31.88 -35.96 33.12
CA GLU A 686 -31.17 -35.81 34.40
C GLU A 686 -30.02 -34.79 34.37
N GLN A 687 -29.46 -34.47 33.20
CA GLN A 687 -28.45 -33.40 33.05
C GLN A 687 -29.06 -32.01 32.84
N GLU A 688 -30.26 -31.89 32.26
CA GLU A 688 -30.97 -30.61 32.18
C GLU A 688 -31.59 -30.20 33.54
N GLU A 689 -32.07 -31.14 34.36
CA GLU A 689 -32.53 -30.83 35.74
C GLU A 689 -31.39 -30.39 36.68
N GLN A 690 -30.13 -30.75 36.39
CA GLN A 690 -28.97 -30.26 37.16
C GLN A 690 -28.55 -28.82 36.82
N LEU A 691 -29.06 -28.24 35.72
CA LEU A 691 -28.76 -26.87 35.33
C LEU A 691 -29.67 -25.83 36.02
N TYR A 692 -30.79 -26.26 36.61
CA TYR A 692 -31.67 -25.43 37.46
C TYR A 692 -31.68 -25.94 38.90
N GLY A 693 -30.66 -25.53 39.65
CA GLY A 693 -30.37 -26.04 41.00
C GLY A 693 -31.53 -25.94 41.99
N ARG A 694 -31.80 -27.07 42.67
CA ARG A 694 -32.69 -27.17 43.84
C ARG A 694 -31.80 -27.30 45.10
N PRO A 695 -32.01 -26.51 46.16
CA PRO A 695 -31.02 -26.37 47.22
C PRO A 695 -30.94 -27.60 48.15
N SER A 696 -29.74 -28.17 48.27
CA SER A 696 -29.46 -29.31 49.15
C SER A 696 -29.19 -28.86 50.59
N THR A 697 -30.10 -29.24 51.48
CA THR A 697 -29.96 -29.44 52.94
C THR A 697 -28.59 -29.15 53.57
N LEU A 698 -28.49 -28.03 54.30
CA LEU A 698 -27.39 -27.73 55.23
C LEU A 698 -27.69 -28.36 56.61
N SER A 699 -26.72 -29.09 57.18
CA SER A 699 -26.85 -29.70 58.50
C SER A 699 -26.52 -28.70 59.62
N ASN A 700 -27.55 -28.39 60.43
CA ASN A 700 -27.50 -27.93 61.82
C ASN A 700 -26.42 -26.92 62.26
N ARG A 701 -26.83 -25.64 62.39
CA ARG A 701 -26.59 -24.88 63.63
C ARG A 701 -27.69 -23.84 63.93
N ALA A 702 -28.12 -23.85 65.19
CA ALA A 702 -29.11 -23.07 65.94
C ALA A 702 -29.82 -21.82 65.35
N VAL A 703 -31.13 -21.75 65.66
CA VAL A 703 -32.12 -20.65 65.57
C VAL A 703 -31.83 -19.53 66.59
N PRO A 704 -31.96 -18.22 66.25
CA PRO A 704 -33.19 -17.39 66.41
C PRO A 704 -33.46 -16.45 65.20
N ASP A 705 -34.58 -15.75 65.02
CA ASP A 705 -35.98 -15.76 65.53
C ASP A 705 -36.84 -14.99 64.47
N ILE A 706 -38.17 -15.06 64.51
CA ILE A 706 -39.05 -14.45 63.48
C ILE A 706 -39.42 -13.00 63.83
N GLY A 707 -39.27 -12.09 62.85
CA GLY A 707 -39.92 -10.78 62.83
C GLY A 707 -40.69 -10.57 61.52
N PRO A 708 -41.92 -10.04 61.54
CA PRO A 708 -42.71 -9.80 60.33
C PRO A 708 -42.37 -8.46 59.65
N ASP A 709 -42.96 -8.26 58.47
CA ASP A 709 -43.06 -7.01 57.68
C ASP A 709 -41.94 -6.65 56.68
N GLY A 710 -42.36 -6.45 55.42
CA GLY A 710 -41.81 -5.39 54.56
C GLY A 710 -40.84 -5.78 53.43
N LEU A 711 -41.19 -5.42 52.18
CA LEU A 711 -40.28 -5.49 51.02
C LEU A 711 -39.10 -4.51 51.15
N PRO A 712 -37.93 -4.88 50.60
CA PRO A 712 -37.20 -3.96 49.69
C PRO A 712 -36.72 -4.68 48.40
N ARG A 713 -36.91 -4.14 47.18
CA ARG A 713 -36.27 -2.95 46.56
C ARG A 713 -34.91 -3.27 45.90
N PHE A 714 -34.93 -3.64 44.62
CA PHE A 714 -33.72 -3.79 43.80
C PHE A 714 -33.03 -2.44 43.54
N THR A 715 -31.76 -2.34 43.92
CA THR A 715 -30.82 -1.31 43.48
C THR A 715 -30.01 -1.79 42.25
N ARG A 716 -29.47 -0.83 41.51
CA ARG A 716 -28.90 -1.02 40.17
C ARG A 716 -27.40 -0.72 40.19
N ALA A 717 -26.57 -1.71 39.86
CA ALA A 717 -25.14 -1.60 39.57
C ALA A 717 -24.83 -2.74 38.56
N SER A 718 -24.33 -2.57 37.33
CA SER A 718 -23.31 -1.70 36.69
C SER A 718 -21.99 -2.45 36.46
N SER A 719 -21.48 -2.40 35.23
CA SER A 719 -20.21 -2.95 34.73
C SER A 719 -20.17 -4.46 34.41
N MET A 720 -20.41 -4.79 33.13
CA MET A 720 -19.87 -6.00 32.49
C MET A 720 -18.68 -5.59 31.61
N ALA A 721 -17.49 -5.46 32.23
CA ALA A 721 -16.27 -5.07 31.53
C ALA A 721 -15.00 -5.83 31.97
N ASP A 722 -15.05 -6.67 33.01
CA ASP A 722 -13.87 -7.38 33.55
C ASP A 722 -13.82 -8.90 33.23
N ASP A 723 -14.95 -9.56 32.94
CA ASP A 723 -15.01 -11.04 32.78
C ASP A 723 -14.22 -11.59 31.56
N THR A 724 -13.73 -10.73 30.66
CA THR A 724 -12.99 -11.19 29.47
C THR A 724 -11.53 -11.55 29.78
N ARG A 725 -10.96 -11.06 30.90
CA ARG A 725 -9.55 -11.28 31.25
C ARG A 725 -9.29 -12.57 32.04
N GLN A 726 -10.33 -13.16 32.64
CA GLN A 726 -10.18 -14.36 33.44
C GLN A 726 -10.09 -15.64 32.58
N TRP A 727 -10.77 -15.66 31.42
CA TRP A 727 -10.74 -16.77 30.46
C TRP A 727 -9.39 -16.94 29.75
N GLU A 728 -8.69 -15.85 29.43
CA GLU A 728 -7.37 -15.93 28.78
C GLU A 728 -6.31 -16.50 29.74
N SER A 729 -6.40 -16.21 31.05
CA SER A 729 -5.48 -16.77 32.06
C SER A 729 -5.66 -18.26 32.37
N GLU A 730 -6.84 -18.85 32.10
CA GLU A 730 -7.07 -20.29 32.30
C GLU A 730 -6.67 -21.16 31.10
N LEU A 731 -6.49 -20.56 29.92
CA LEU A 731 -6.01 -21.26 28.73
C LEU A 731 -4.49 -21.45 28.72
N GLU A 732 -3.71 -20.45 29.14
CA GLU A 732 -2.24 -20.57 29.27
C GLU A 732 -1.83 -21.58 30.37
N ALA A 733 -2.69 -21.80 31.37
CA ALA A 733 -2.44 -22.78 32.45
C ALA A 733 -2.64 -24.25 32.05
N ARG A 734 -3.17 -24.54 30.84
CA ARG A 734 -3.48 -25.92 30.39
C ARG A 734 -2.57 -26.50 29.32
N GLU A 735 -1.51 -25.80 28.92
CA GLU A 735 -0.57 -26.29 27.89
C GLU A 735 0.72 -26.92 28.48
N GLN A 736 0.81 -27.06 29.81
CA GLN A 736 2.05 -27.43 30.52
C GLN A 736 2.06 -28.81 31.22
N GLU A 737 1.15 -29.73 30.87
CA GLU A 737 1.24 -31.15 31.27
C GLU A 737 1.19 -32.10 30.06
N ARG A 738 2.33 -32.26 29.38
CA ARG A 738 2.61 -33.40 28.49
C ARG A 738 3.70 -34.28 29.10
N PRO A 739 3.46 -35.58 29.39
CA PRO A 739 4.49 -36.46 29.92
C PRO A 739 5.68 -36.61 28.96
N ARG A 740 6.89 -36.40 29.46
CA ARG A 740 8.14 -36.62 28.70
C ARG A 740 8.53 -38.10 28.75
N LEU A 741 8.71 -38.73 27.59
CA LEU A 741 9.40 -40.01 27.47
C LEU A 741 10.94 -39.78 27.49
N PRO A 742 11.73 -40.59 28.19
CA PRO A 742 13.18 -40.45 28.23
C PRO A 742 13.83 -40.99 26.94
N ALA A 743 14.90 -40.34 26.50
CA ALA A 743 15.74 -40.80 25.39
C ALA A 743 16.90 -41.67 25.89
N SER A 744 17.29 -42.67 25.11
CA SER A 744 18.53 -43.43 25.29
C SER A 744 19.29 -43.55 23.97
N SER A 745 20.62 -43.63 24.06
CA SER A 745 21.59 -43.69 22.95
C SER A 745 22.35 -45.03 23.00
N PRO A 746 23.15 -45.41 21.98
CA PRO A 746 23.28 -46.82 21.57
C PRO A 746 24.45 -47.60 22.20
N GLY A 747 24.38 -48.93 22.16
CA GLY A 747 25.45 -49.88 22.50
C GLY A 747 25.12 -51.32 22.08
N GLU A 748 26.12 -52.11 21.68
CA GLU A 748 26.00 -53.41 20.99
C GLU A 748 25.84 -54.64 21.91
N ASN A 749 25.50 -55.79 21.27
CA ASN A 749 25.60 -57.19 21.74
C ASN A 749 24.59 -57.60 22.85
N THR A 750 23.98 -58.80 22.86
CA THR A 750 24.36 -60.11 22.26
C THR A 750 23.12 -61.01 22.02
N THR A 751 23.32 -62.20 21.46
CA THR A 751 22.32 -63.13 20.87
C THR A 751 21.61 -64.15 21.81
N ILE A 752 20.41 -64.60 21.37
CA ILE A 752 19.70 -65.90 21.63
C ILE A 752 18.87 -66.07 22.93
N GLY A 753 17.60 -66.51 22.80
CA GLY A 753 16.78 -67.02 23.93
C GLY A 753 15.25 -67.15 23.73
N ILE A 754 14.79 -68.21 23.04
CA ILE A 754 13.41 -68.75 22.84
C ILE A 754 12.66 -68.99 24.19
N ASP A 755 11.33 -68.87 24.43
CA ASP A 755 10.06 -68.45 23.74
C ASP A 755 8.93 -68.33 24.83
N PRO A 756 7.61 -68.06 24.57
CA PRO A 756 6.90 -67.40 23.47
C PRO A 756 6.00 -66.20 23.94
N ALA A 757 5.40 -65.47 22.99
CA ALA A 757 4.72 -64.19 23.27
C ALA A 757 3.28 -64.28 23.85
N VAL A 758 3.00 -63.39 24.82
CA VAL A 758 1.64 -62.91 25.16
C VAL A 758 1.39 -61.63 24.34
N PRO A 759 0.29 -61.50 23.58
CA PRO A 759 0.01 -60.27 22.82
C PRO A 759 -0.21 -59.07 23.74
N SER A 760 0.28 -57.90 23.34
CA SER A 760 0.18 -56.69 24.16
C SER A 760 -1.22 -56.06 24.07
N GLU A 761 -1.69 -55.45 25.16
CA GLU A 761 -3.06 -54.87 25.24
C GLU A 761 -3.35 -53.85 24.12
N ARG A 762 -2.33 -53.18 23.58
CA ARG A 762 -2.44 -52.24 22.44
C ARG A 762 -2.79 -52.88 21.10
N GLU A 763 -2.56 -54.18 20.94
CA GLU A 763 -2.97 -54.93 19.74
C GLU A 763 -4.40 -55.43 19.87
N ALA A 764 -4.83 -55.79 21.08
CA ALA A 764 -6.22 -56.13 21.38
C ALA A 764 -7.17 -54.95 21.16
N ASP A 765 -6.84 -53.75 21.67
CA ASP A 765 -7.67 -52.55 21.46
C ASP A 765 -7.80 -52.18 19.97
N ARG A 766 -6.72 -52.36 19.18
CA ARG A 766 -6.77 -52.13 17.73
C ARG A 766 -7.60 -53.18 16.99
N ALA A 767 -7.54 -54.44 17.40
CA ALA A 767 -8.37 -55.49 16.85
C ALA A 767 -9.86 -55.26 17.16
N ILE A 768 -10.19 -54.88 18.40
CA ILE A 768 -11.56 -54.57 18.83
C ILE A 768 -12.13 -53.38 18.04
N ILE A 769 -11.36 -52.30 17.86
CA ILE A 769 -11.79 -51.15 17.06
C ILE A 769 -11.98 -51.54 15.59
N ALA A 770 -11.09 -52.33 15.01
CA ALA A 770 -11.21 -52.81 13.63
C ALA A 770 -12.42 -53.75 13.43
N GLU A 771 -12.74 -54.58 14.42
CA GLU A 771 -13.90 -55.48 14.42
C GLU A 771 -15.22 -54.72 14.62
N GLU A 772 -15.25 -53.73 15.52
CA GLU A 772 -16.39 -52.82 15.70
C GLU A 772 -16.63 -51.96 14.45
N GLU A 773 -15.57 -51.49 13.78
CA GLU A 773 -15.68 -50.77 12.50
C GLU A 773 -16.12 -51.69 11.34
N ALA A 774 -15.65 -52.95 11.31
CA ALA A 774 -16.09 -53.94 10.33
C ALA A 774 -17.58 -54.28 10.49
N ALA A 775 -18.05 -54.52 11.72
CA ALA A 775 -19.47 -54.69 12.03
C ALA A 775 -20.29 -53.44 11.66
N ALA A 776 -19.76 -52.25 11.96
CA ALA A 776 -20.34 -50.96 11.58
C ALA A 776 -20.30 -50.64 10.08
N ASN A 777 -19.64 -51.47 9.27
CA ASN A 777 -19.73 -51.43 7.81
C ASN A 777 -20.66 -52.54 7.29
N ALA A 778 -20.75 -53.69 7.96
CA ALA A 778 -21.63 -54.80 7.58
C ALA A 778 -23.13 -54.45 7.68
N HIS A 779 -23.58 -53.87 8.80
CA HIS A 779 -25.01 -53.48 8.94
C HIS A 779 -25.36 -52.25 8.07
N LEU A 780 -24.42 -51.33 7.86
CA LEU A 780 -24.56 -50.25 6.88
C LEU A 780 -24.82 -50.83 5.47
N LEU A 781 -24.06 -51.85 5.07
CA LEU A 781 -24.27 -52.55 3.80
C LEU A 781 -25.61 -53.29 3.77
N SER A 782 -26.08 -53.90 4.87
CA SER A 782 -27.41 -54.53 4.88
C SER A 782 -28.55 -53.53 4.71
N LEU A 783 -28.43 -52.31 5.23
CA LEU A 783 -29.41 -51.25 4.98
C LEU A 783 -29.37 -50.80 3.49
N VAL A 784 -28.18 -50.65 2.91
CA VAL A 784 -28.00 -50.30 1.48
C VAL A 784 -28.60 -51.37 0.57
N ASP A 785 -28.32 -52.65 0.83
CA ASP A 785 -28.82 -53.75 -0.01
C ASP A 785 -30.33 -54.00 0.21
N GLY A 786 -30.83 -53.81 1.45
CA GLY A 786 -32.26 -53.81 1.76
C GLY A 786 -33.02 -52.70 1.02
N PHE A 787 -32.41 -51.52 0.82
CA PHE A 787 -32.99 -50.48 -0.03
C PHE A 787 -32.95 -50.84 -1.52
N LYS A 788 -31.82 -51.33 -2.05
CA LYS A 788 -31.71 -51.78 -3.46
C LYS A 788 -32.71 -52.87 -3.84
N GLN A 789 -33.05 -53.76 -2.91
CA GLN A 789 -34.03 -54.83 -3.11
C GLN A 789 -35.49 -54.35 -2.94
N SER A 790 -35.70 -53.11 -2.49
CA SER A 790 -37.05 -52.58 -2.23
C SER A 790 -37.77 -52.14 -3.51
N ALA A 791 -39.09 -52.24 -3.50
CA ALA A 791 -39.94 -51.69 -4.57
C ALA A 791 -39.77 -50.17 -4.77
N ILE A 792 -39.39 -49.44 -3.72
CA ILE A 792 -39.17 -47.99 -3.77
C ILE A 792 -37.99 -47.65 -4.67
N PHE A 793 -36.89 -48.42 -4.56
CA PHE A 793 -35.72 -48.24 -5.43
C PHE A 793 -36.06 -48.51 -6.91
N SER A 794 -36.78 -49.60 -7.19
CA SER A 794 -37.18 -49.92 -8.57
C SER A 794 -38.16 -48.91 -9.17
N GLU A 795 -39.09 -48.37 -8.38
CA GLU A 795 -40.01 -47.30 -8.79
C GLU A 795 -39.27 -45.99 -9.13
N VAL A 796 -38.29 -45.58 -8.32
CA VAL A 796 -37.46 -44.40 -8.58
C VAL A 796 -36.64 -44.60 -9.85
N GLU A 797 -35.96 -45.74 -10.01
CA GLU A 797 -35.17 -46.01 -11.21
C GLU A 797 -36.04 -46.11 -12.47
N GLN A 798 -37.20 -46.79 -12.41
CA GLN A 798 -38.15 -46.86 -13.52
C GLN A 798 -38.70 -45.48 -13.88
N SER A 799 -38.99 -44.62 -12.90
CA SER A 799 -39.42 -43.24 -13.12
C SER A 799 -38.36 -42.41 -13.85
N ILE A 800 -37.09 -42.53 -13.46
CA ILE A 800 -35.97 -41.87 -14.12
C ILE A 800 -35.82 -42.36 -15.57
N ASN A 801 -35.78 -43.69 -15.76
CA ASN A 801 -35.61 -44.29 -17.09
C ASN A 801 -36.78 -43.90 -18.04
N SER A 802 -38.02 -43.89 -17.54
CA SER A 802 -39.22 -43.55 -18.31
C SER A 802 -39.22 -42.08 -18.76
N ALA A 803 -38.82 -41.16 -17.88
CA ALA A 803 -38.71 -39.74 -18.22
C ALA A 803 -37.61 -39.46 -19.27
N VAL A 804 -36.48 -40.14 -19.17
CA VAL A 804 -35.37 -40.05 -20.15
C VAL A 804 -35.79 -40.60 -21.52
N GLN A 805 -36.53 -41.71 -21.56
CA GLN A 805 -37.07 -42.28 -22.80
C GLN A 805 -38.12 -41.36 -23.45
N GLY A 806 -39.05 -40.80 -22.67
CA GLY A 806 -40.03 -39.82 -23.18
C GLY A 806 -39.35 -38.56 -23.75
N ALA A 807 -38.30 -38.07 -23.08
CA ALA A 807 -37.57 -36.88 -23.50
C ALA A 807 -36.72 -37.08 -24.78
N THR A 808 -36.20 -38.29 -25.00
CA THR A 808 -35.42 -38.66 -26.19
C THR A 808 -36.31 -38.96 -27.40
N GLY A 809 -37.45 -39.65 -27.21
CA GLY A 809 -38.45 -39.87 -28.26
C GLY A 809 -38.96 -38.56 -28.89
N ALA A 810 -39.17 -37.51 -28.08
CA ALA A 810 -39.57 -36.18 -28.54
C ALA A 810 -38.52 -35.44 -29.39
N ASN A 811 -37.26 -35.89 -29.40
CA ASN A 811 -36.18 -35.33 -30.22
C ASN A 811 -35.89 -36.16 -31.49
N GLY A 812 -36.35 -37.41 -31.58
CA GLY A 812 -35.98 -38.34 -32.65
C GLY A 812 -36.74 -38.17 -33.97
N ASN A 813 -37.90 -37.51 -33.99
CA ASN A 813 -38.83 -37.57 -35.11
C ASN A 813 -38.62 -36.45 -36.15
N ASN A 814 -37.43 -36.42 -36.77
CA ASN A 814 -37.07 -35.41 -37.78
C ASN A 814 -36.35 -35.99 -39.01
N ASN A 815 -36.69 -37.21 -39.42
CA ASN A 815 -36.28 -37.82 -40.69
C ASN A 815 -37.38 -38.76 -41.20
N GLY A 816 -38.06 -38.38 -42.29
CA GLY A 816 -39.13 -39.17 -42.90
C GLY A 816 -39.87 -38.40 -43.99
N ASN A 817 -39.76 -38.89 -45.23
CA ASN A 817 -40.32 -38.31 -46.46
C ASN A 817 -41.71 -37.69 -46.35
N GLY A 818 -41.91 -36.56 -47.05
CA GLY A 818 -43.23 -36.04 -47.37
C GLY A 818 -43.97 -36.96 -48.33
N GLY A 819 -44.90 -37.76 -47.79
CA GLY A 819 -45.91 -38.49 -48.55
C GLY A 819 -47.30 -37.98 -48.18
N ALA A 820 -48.00 -37.35 -49.12
CA ALA A 820 -49.33 -36.79 -48.87
C ALA A 820 -50.40 -37.90 -48.83
N SER A 821 -51.19 -37.95 -47.74
CA SER A 821 -52.45 -38.69 -47.71
C SER A 821 -53.49 -37.94 -46.87
N ASN A 822 -54.63 -37.63 -47.49
CA ASN A 822 -55.78 -37.03 -46.83
C ASN A 822 -56.46 -38.07 -45.93
N GLY A 823 -56.54 -37.81 -44.62
CA GLY A 823 -57.31 -38.60 -43.66
C GLY A 823 -58.04 -37.69 -42.68
N ARG A 824 -59.37 -37.82 -42.58
CA ARG A 824 -60.23 -36.96 -41.77
C ARG A 824 -60.70 -37.70 -40.51
N SER A 825 -60.27 -37.25 -39.33
CA SER A 825 -60.77 -37.77 -38.04
C SER A 825 -60.70 -36.74 -36.91
N THR A 826 -61.89 -36.45 -36.35
CA THR A 826 -62.25 -36.09 -34.96
C THR A 826 -61.44 -35.06 -34.11
N PRO A 827 -62.13 -34.11 -33.42
CA PRO A 827 -61.50 -33.14 -32.53
C PRO A 827 -61.35 -33.67 -31.09
N ALA A 828 -60.18 -34.21 -30.74
CA ALA A 828 -59.90 -34.65 -29.35
C ALA A 828 -58.43 -34.54 -28.89
N SER A 829 -57.52 -33.97 -29.70
CA SER A 829 -56.07 -34.04 -29.48
C SER A 829 -55.31 -32.70 -29.45
N GLN A 830 -56.02 -31.56 -29.50
CA GLN A 830 -55.37 -30.23 -29.57
C GLN A 830 -54.65 -29.77 -28.29
N GLN A 831 -54.87 -30.43 -27.15
CA GLN A 831 -54.33 -29.98 -25.85
C GLN A 831 -52.90 -30.50 -25.57
N ALA A 832 -52.52 -31.69 -26.08
CA ALA A 832 -51.18 -32.25 -25.88
C ALA A 832 -50.09 -31.60 -26.77
N SER A 833 -50.48 -30.83 -27.80
CA SER A 833 -49.55 -30.18 -28.73
C SER A 833 -49.00 -28.83 -28.25
N SER A 834 -49.56 -28.22 -27.20
CA SER A 834 -49.05 -26.95 -26.65
C SER A 834 -47.81 -27.15 -25.78
N ASP A 835 -47.81 -28.17 -24.91
CA ASP A 835 -46.74 -28.39 -23.92
C ASP A 835 -45.39 -28.75 -24.55
N ILE A 836 -45.43 -29.38 -25.73
CA ILE A 836 -44.24 -29.79 -26.49
C ILE A 836 -43.46 -28.57 -27.01
N ASN A 837 -44.16 -27.49 -27.39
CA ASN A 837 -43.51 -26.25 -27.83
C ASN A 837 -42.99 -25.39 -26.66
N VAL A 838 -43.62 -25.47 -25.48
CA VAL A 838 -43.09 -24.85 -24.25
C VAL A 838 -41.72 -25.45 -23.90
N SER A 839 -41.55 -26.77 -24.03
CA SER A 839 -40.28 -27.47 -23.82
C SER A 839 -39.17 -27.19 -24.85
N ARG A 840 -39.40 -26.34 -25.87
CA ARG A 840 -38.36 -25.85 -26.80
C ARG A 840 -37.94 -24.40 -26.53
N LYS A 841 -38.71 -23.61 -25.76
CA LYS A 841 -38.30 -22.27 -25.26
C LYS A 841 -37.37 -22.38 -24.05
N ALA A 842 -36.39 -23.30 -24.10
CA ALA A 842 -35.42 -23.48 -23.04
C ALA A 842 -34.50 -22.25 -22.94
N VAL A 843 -34.83 -21.39 -21.96
CA VAL A 843 -34.03 -20.28 -21.45
C VAL A 843 -33.71 -19.17 -22.47
N ALA A 844 -34.55 -18.13 -22.49
CA ALA A 844 -34.25 -16.86 -23.16
C ALA A 844 -32.85 -16.35 -22.78
N THR A 845 -32.00 -16.07 -23.77
CA THR A 845 -30.61 -15.68 -23.53
C THR A 845 -30.51 -14.20 -23.20
N TYR A 846 -30.61 -13.90 -21.91
CA TYR A 846 -30.49 -12.55 -21.39
C TYR A 846 -29.06 -12.04 -21.32
N ARG A 847 -28.86 -10.79 -21.76
CA ARG A 847 -27.57 -10.09 -21.69
C ARG A 847 -27.32 -9.58 -20.25
N ARG A 848 -26.40 -10.24 -19.52
CA ARG A 848 -25.93 -9.85 -18.18
C ARG A 848 -25.35 -8.43 -18.15
N ALA A 849 -25.38 -7.75 -17.00
CA ALA A 849 -24.99 -6.33 -16.80
C ALA A 849 -23.64 -5.89 -17.43
N SER A 850 -23.54 -4.59 -17.75
CA SER A 850 -22.32 -3.81 -18.06
C SER A 850 -21.06 -4.26 -17.32
N TRP A 851 -19.85 -4.25 -17.91
CA TRP A 851 -18.67 -3.99 -17.06
C TRP A 851 -18.78 -2.59 -16.45
N TRP A 852 -19.19 -1.60 -17.25
CA TRP A 852 -19.44 -0.24 -16.78
C TRP A 852 -20.68 -0.13 -15.86
N SER A 853 -21.74 -0.89 -16.13
CA SER A 853 -22.90 -0.99 -15.23
C SER A 853 -22.54 -1.69 -13.91
N GLN A 854 -21.82 -2.82 -13.94
CA GLN A 854 -21.32 -3.50 -12.74
C GLN A 854 -20.47 -2.54 -11.91
N PHE A 855 -19.49 -1.87 -12.51
CA PHE A 855 -18.67 -0.86 -11.83
C PHE A 855 -19.52 0.25 -11.18
N LYS A 856 -20.52 0.81 -11.89
CA LYS A 856 -21.42 1.83 -11.32
C LYS A 856 -22.29 1.31 -10.17
N ILE A 857 -22.80 0.08 -10.27
CA ILE A 857 -23.61 -0.54 -9.23
C ILE A 857 -22.75 -0.84 -7.98
N LEU A 858 -21.55 -1.38 -8.19
CA LEU A 858 -20.59 -1.68 -7.12
C LEU A 858 -20.08 -0.40 -6.46
N ALA A 859 -19.80 0.65 -7.24
CA ALA A 859 -19.42 1.98 -6.72
C ALA A 859 -20.51 2.62 -5.85
N ASP A 860 -21.79 2.57 -6.27
CA ASP A 860 -22.92 3.05 -5.46
C ASP A 860 -23.06 2.23 -4.16
N ARG A 861 -22.80 0.92 -4.23
CA ARG A 861 -22.78 0.02 -3.07
C ARG A 861 -21.63 0.33 -2.10
N THR A 862 -20.39 0.43 -2.58
CA THR A 862 -19.21 0.74 -1.74
C THR A 862 -19.31 2.14 -1.14
N LEU A 863 -19.75 3.13 -1.92
CA LEU A 863 -19.92 4.50 -1.43
C LEU A 863 -20.97 4.57 -0.31
N LYS A 864 -22.12 3.88 -0.46
CA LYS A 864 -23.12 3.81 0.62
C LYS A 864 -22.63 3.02 1.83
N ASN A 865 -21.80 2.00 1.64
CA ASN A 865 -21.20 1.24 2.74
C ASN A 865 -20.32 2.17 3.61
N ILE A 866 -19.32 2.79 3.00
CA ILE A 866 -18.39 3.75 3.64
C ILE A 866 -19.15 4.91 4.29
N TYR A 867 -20.17 5.42 3.60
CA TYR A 867 -20.99 6.53 4.07
C TYR A 867 -21.85 6.18 5.31
N ARG A 868 -22.34 4.92 5.41
CA ARG A 868 -23.20 4.48 6.53
C ARG A 868 -22.46 3.85 7.69
N ASP A 869 -21.18 3.54 7.51
CA ASP A 869 -20.21 3.25 8.57
C ASP A 869 -19.19 4.39 8.70
N PRO A 870 -19.62 5.57 9.22
CA PRO A 870 -18.75 6.73 9.30
C PRO A 870 -17.65 6.58 10.35
N MET A 871 -17.67 5.55 11.20
CA MET A 871 -16.74 5.42 12.33
C MET A 871 -15.29 5.32 11.84
N LEU A 872 -15.02 4.44 10.87
CA LEU A 872 -13.68 4.27 10.30
C LEU A 872 -13.18 5.57 9.61
N MET A 873 -14.03 6.20 8.81
CA MET A 873 -13.69 7.45 8.09
C MET A 873 -13.44 8.62 9.06
N LEU A 874 -14.32 8.79 10.06
CA LEU A 874 -14.22 9.84 11.06
C LEU A 874 -12.96 9.66 11.92
N SER A 875 -12.64 8.43 12.35
CA SER A 875 -11.40 8.13 13.09
C SER A 875 -10.16 8.54 12.30
N HIS A 876 -10.09 8.25 10.99
CA HIS A 876 -8.96 8.66 10.17
C HIS A 876 -8.84 10.19 10.01
N TYR A 877 -9.95 10.92 9.86
CA TYR A 877 -9.92 12.38 9.75
C TYR A 877 -9.57 13.06 11.08
N VAL A 878 -10.20 12.65 12.18
CA VAL A 878 -9.94 13.19 13.53
C VAL A 878 -8.49 12.93 13.93
N MET A 879 -7.98 11.71 13.74
CA MET A 879 -6.58 11.40 14.03
C MET A 879 -5.62 12.22 13.17
N SER A 880 -5.88 12.40 11.88
CA SER A 880 -5.00 13.18 11.00
C SER A 880 -4.96 14.67 11.35
N ILE A 881 -6.07 15.24 11.83
CA ILE A 881 -6.11 16.64 12.29
C ILE A 881 -5.40 16.79 13.64
N PHE A 882 -5.70 15.92 14.61
CA PHE A 882 -5.03 15.91 15.92
C PHE A 882 -3.51 15.77 15.76
N LEU A 883 -3.08 14.84 14.93
CA LEU A 883 -1.67 14.55 14.66
C LEU A 883 -0.99 15.66 13.86
N GLY A 884 -1.71 16.29 12.93
CA GLY A 884 -1.25 17.48 12.21
C GLY A 884 -0.99 18.66 13.14
N LEU A 885 -1.92 18.94 14.07
CA LEU A 885 -1.76 19.98 15.08
C LEU A 885 -0.63 19.65 16.07
N LEU A 886 -0.52 18.38 16.51
CA LEU A 886 0.54 17.93 17.41
C LEU A 886 1.92 18.09 16.76
N CYS A 887 2.10 17.60 15.53
CA CYS A 887 3.38 17.72 14.81
C CYS A 887 3.69 19.18 14.46
N GLY A 888 2.68 19.95 14.03
CA GLY A 888 2.83 21.38 13.75
C GLY A 888 3.19 22.21 14.97
N ALA A 889 2.73 21.82 16.17
CA ALA A 889 3.10 22.46 17.43
C ALA A 889 4.52 22.07 17.90
N LEU A 890 4.91 20.80 17.75
CA LEU A 890 6.24 20.31 18.10
C LEU A 890 7.35 20.91 17.22
N PHE A 891 7.06 21.11 15.92
CA PHE A 891 7.99 21.67 14.94
C PHE A 891 7.60 23.09 14.50
N TYR A 892 7.05 23.90 15.41
CA TYR A 892 6.51 25.23 15.08
C TYR A 892 7.61 26.22 14.62
N LYS A 893 7.37 26.90 13.48
CA LYS A 893 8.23 27.94 12.86
C LYS A 893 9.74 27.60 12.88
N VAL A 894 10.14 26.59 12.10
CA VAL A 894 11.53 26.10 12.06
C VAL A 894 12.52 27.16 11.52
N THR A 895 13.67 27.26 12.18
CA THR A 895 14.79 28.14 11.85
C THR A 895 15.56 27.66 10.61
N ASN A 896 16.37 28.52 9.98
CA ASN A 896 17.18 28.16 8.79
C ASN A 896 18.66 27.97 9.17
N ASP A 897 18.87 27.15 10.19
CA ASP A 897 20.16 26.74 10.74
C ASP A 897 20.29 25.21 10.66
N ILE A 898 21.46 24.66 11.02
CA ILE A 898 21.71 23.21 10.98
C ILE A 898 20.73 22.42 11.87
N PRO A 899 20.43 22.83 13.13
CA PRO A 899 19.34 22.25 13.92
C PRO A 899 17.98 22.31 13.21
N GLY A 900 17.65 23.44 12.56
CA GLY A 900 16.44 23.60 11.77
C GLY A 900 16.35 22.66 10.55
N PHE A 901 17.48 22.31 9.93
CA PHE A 901 17.53 21.27 8.90
C PHE A 901 17.22 19.88 9.48
N GLN A 902 17.81 19.53 10.64
CA GLN A 902 17.50 18.27 11.33
C GLN A 902 16.02 18.18 11.73
N ASN A 903 15.41 19.28 12.18
CA ASN A 903 13.98 19.34 12.51
C ASN A 903 13.09 19.15 11.27
N ARG A 904 13.47 19.69 10.09
CA ARG A 904 12.78 19.41 8.82
C ARG A 904 12.86 17.94 8.42
N MET A 905 14.04 17.33 8.51
CA MET A 905 14.20 15.89 8.29
C MET A 905 13.32 15.08 9.24
N GLY A 906 13.31 15.43 10.53
CA GLY A 906 12.49 14.80 11.55
C GLY A 906 10.99 14.84 11.22
N VAL A 907 10.45 16.01 10.87
CA VAL A 907 9.01 16.13 10.58
C VAL A 907 8.60 15.39 9.30
N PHE A 908 9.39 15.44 8.22
CA PHE A 908 9.08 14.68 6.99
C PHE A 908 9.10 13.17 7.24
N PHE A 909 10.09 12.67 7.99
CA PHE A 909 10.19 11.25 8.33
C PHE A 909 9.03 10.80 9.22
N PHE A 910 8.68 11.58 10.24
CA PHE A 910 7.58 11.28 11.15
C PHE A 910 6.23 11.31 10.41
N MET A 911 5.97 12.28 9.54
CA MET A 911 4.77 12.32 8.69
C MET A 911 4.62 11.06 7.82
N CYS A 912 5.71 10.61 7.18
CA CYS A 912 5.69 9.38 6.38
C CYS A 912 5.43 8.15 7.25
N ALA A 913 6.10 8.03 8.40
CA ALA A 913 5.91 6.90 9.31
C ALA A 913 4.46 6.77 9.79
N LEU A 914 3.89 7.87 10.26
CA LEU A 914 2.51 7.94 10.76
C LEU A 914 1.48 7.51 9.69
N PHE A 915 1.57 8.04 8.47
CA PHE A 915 0.67 7.63 7.40
C PHE A 915 0.90 6.20 6.94
N GLY A 916 2.16 5.77 6.86
CA GLY A 916 2.53 4.39 6.54
C GLY A 916 1.85 3.39 7.47
N PHE A 917 2.02 3.53 8.80
CA PHE A 917 1.35 2.66 9.76
C PHE A 917 -0.18 2.84 9.78
N SER A 918 -0.71 4.04 9.49
CA SER A 918 -2.15 4.25 9.35
C SER A 918 -2.79 3.43 8.20
N CYS A 919 -2.01 2.98 7.22
CA CYS A 919 -2.50 2.16 6.10
C CYS A 919 -2.94 0.76 6.51
N LEU A 920 -2.48 0.24 7.66
CA LEU A 920 -2.81 -1.10 8.15
C LEU A 920 -4.32 -1.33 8.33
N SER A 921 -5.12 -0.27 8.56
CA SER A 921 -6.58 -0.39 8.70
C SER A 921 -7.31 -0.87 7.43
N ILE A 922 -6.66 -0.92 6.26
CA ILE A 922 -7.25 -1.52 5.05
C ILE A 922 -7.43 -3.04 5.17
N LEU A 923 -6.59 -3.71 5.98
CA LEU A 923 -6.54 -5.16 6.13
C LEU A 923 -7.83 -5.75 6.73
N PRO A 924 -8.33 -5.30 7.91
CA PRO A 924 -9.60 -5.79 8.45
C PRO A 924 -10.80 -5.41 7.57
N SER A 925 -10.81 -4.21 6.97
CA SER A 925 -11.87 -3.79 6.03
C SER A 925 -11.97 -4.73 4.83
N PHE A 926 -10.84 -5.05 4.21
CA PHE A 926 -10.81 -5.98 3.08
C PHE A 926 -11.17 -7.41 3.48
N ALA A 927 -10.74 -7.88 4.66
CA ALA A 927 -11.00 -9.25 5.11
C ALA A 927 -12.50 -9.57 5.23
N HIS A 928 -13.30 -8.65 5.78
CA HIS A 928 -14.76 -8.84 5.86
C HIS A 928 -15.43 -8.82 4.47
N GLU A 929 -15.02 -7.92 3.57
CA GLU A 929 -15.57 -7.87 2.21
C GLU A 929 -15.14 -9.06 1.34
N ARG A 930 -13.94 -9.62 1.56
CA ARG A 930 -13.39 -10.75 0.81
C ARG A 930 -14.31 -11.97 0.84
N ILE A 931 -14.93 -12.26 1.98
CA ILE A 931 -15.84 -13.42 2.13
C ILE A 931 -17.06 -13.24 1.21
N LEU A 932 -17.68 -12.06 1.23
CA LEU A 932 -18.78 -11.72 0.33
C LEU A 932 -18.36 -11.74 -1.15
N PHE A 933 -17.18 -11.20 -1.47
CA PHE A 933 -16.63 -11.23 -2.83
C PHE A 933 -16.48 -12.65 -3.37
N VAL A 934 -15.95 -13.58 -2.57
CA VAL A 934 -15.79 -14.99 -2.97
C VAL A 934 -17.15 -15.63 -3.26
N ARG A 935 -18.17 -15.39 -2.42
CA ARG A 935 -19.53 -15.89 -2.64
C ARG A 935 -20.18 -15.32 -3.90
N GLU A 936 -20.18 -13.99 -4.04
CA GLU A 936 -20.78 -13.30 -5.18
C GLU A 936 -20.07 -13.66 -6.51
N ARG A 937 -18.77 -13.98 -6.46
CA ARG A 937 -18.01 -14.51 -7.59
C ARG A 937 -18.43 -15.95 -7.95
N ALA A 938 -18.60 -16.84 -6.97
CA ALA A 938 -19.05 -18.22 -7.20
C ALA A 938 -20.44 -18.27 -7.89
N ASN A 939 -21.37 -17.43 -7.44
CA ASN A 939 -22.70 -17.29 -8.05
C ASN A 939 -22.70 -16.39 -9.30
N GLY A 940 -21.55 -15.82 -9.67
CA GLY A 940 -21.32 -15.13 -10.94
C GLY A 940 -21.99 -13.76 -11.08
N TYR A 941 -22.09 -12.99 -9.98
CA TYR A 941 -22.74 -11.67 -9.93
C TYR A 941 -22.01 -10.61 -10.78
N TYR A 942 -20.67 -10.59 -10.77
CA TYR A 942 -19.85 -9.60 -11.47
C TYR A 942 -18.42 -10.09 -11.77
N SER A 943 -17.66 -9.32 -12.55
CA SER A 943 -16.24 -9.61 -12.81
C SER A 943 -15.32 -9.16 -11.66
N PRO A 944 -14.22 -9.88 -11.36
CA PRO A 944 -13.24 -9.43 -10.36
C PRO A 944 -12.64 -8.06 -10.66
N PHE A 945 -12.41 -7.74 -11.93
CA PHE A 945 -11.92 -6.43 -12.37
C PHE A 945 -12.84 -5.28 -11.96
N THR A 946 -14.16 -5.42 -12.18
CA THR A 946 -15.11 -4.37 -11.82
C THR A 946 -15.25 -4.15 -10.31
N TYR A 947 -15.06 -5.21 -9.50
CA TYR A 947 -15.02 -5.10 -8.04
C TYR A 947 -13.72 -4.44 -7.56
N PHE A 948 -12.57 -4.92 -8.03
CA PHE A 948 -11.26 -4.36 -7.65
C PHE A 948 -11.17 -2.87 -7.99
N LEU A 949 -11.59 -2.48 -9.19
CA LEU A 949 -11.60 -1.07 -9.61
C LEU A 949 -12.57 -0.22 -8.78
N SER A 950 -13.75 -0.73 -8.40
CA SER A 950 -14.67 0.03 -7.53
C SER A 950 -14.11 0.18 -6.11
N LYS A 951 -13.51 -0.88 -5.55
CA LYS A 951 -12.90 -0.84 -4.21
C LYS A 951 -11.73 0.14 -4.20
N VAL A 952 -10.77 0.00 -5.11
CA VAL A 952 -9.61 0.91 -5.24
C VAL A 952 -10.05 2.38 -5.39
N MET A 953 -11.00 2.69 -6.28
CA MET A 953 -11.37 4.09 -6.54
C MET A 953 -12.22 4.74 -5.44
N PHE A 954 -13.14 4.01 -4.81
CA PHE A 954 -14.09 4.60 -3.85
C PHE A 954 -13.69 4.41 -2.37
N ASP A 955 -12.75 3.53 -2.07
CA ASP A 955 -12.23 3.28 -0.71
C ASP A 955 -10.95 4.08 -0.45
N ILE A 956 -9.99 4.03 -1.39
CA ILE A 956 -8.68 4.70 -1.24
C ILE A 956 -8.83 6.22 -1.33
N VAL A 957 -9.68 6.76 -2.21
CA VAL A 957 -9.80 8.22 -2.35
C VAL A 957 -10.28 8.90 -1.05
N PRO A 958 -11.42 8.52 -0.43
CA PRO A 958 -11.83 9.12 0.84
C PRO A 958 -10.86 8.83 1.99
N LEU A 959 -10.42 7.57 2.15
CA LEU A 959 -9.66 7.16 3.34
C LEU A 959 -8.15 7.42 3.25
N ARG A 960 -7.59 7.73 2.08
CA ARG A 960 -6.13 7.85 1.87
C ARG A 960 -5.68 9.08 1.09
N VAL A 961 -6.54 9.78 0.35
CA VAL A 961 -6.18 11.07 -0.28
C VAL A 961 -6.51 12.23 0.67
N ILE A 962 -7.71 12.25 1.25
CA ILE A 962 -8.18 13.35 2.11
C ILE A 962 -7.35 13.50 3.40
N PRO A 963 -7.03 12.44 4.18
CA PRO A 963 -6.34 12.65 5.45
C PRO A 963 -4.91 13.23 5.33
N PRO A 964 -4.06 12.82 4.37
CA PRO A 964 -2.80 13.51 4.08
C PRO A 964 -2.95 14.96 3.63
N MET A 965 -4.02 15.29 2.89
CA MET A 965 -4.29 16.69 2.54
C MET A 965 -4.63 17.53 3.78
N LEU A 966 -5.46 17.02 4.69
CA LEU A 966 -5.79 17.72 5.94
C LEU A 966 -4.57 17.91 6.85
N MET A 967 -3.79 16.85 7.07
CA MET A 967 -2.61 16.90 7.94
C MET A 967 -1.49 17.76 7.33
N GLY A 968 -1.23 17.60 6.03
CA GLY A 968 -0.22 18.37 5.30
C GLY A 968 -0.53 19.87 5.27
N LEU A 969 -1.81 20.25 5.13
CA LEU A 969 -2.24 21.66 5.15
C LEU A 969 -1.96 22.33 6.50
N ILE A 970 -2.14 21.61 7.60
CA ILE A 970 -1.82 22.10 8.95
C ILE A 970 -0.30 22.21 9.12
N ILE A 971 0.43 21.12 8.86
CA ILE A 971 1.87 21.04 9.12
C ILE A 971 2.65 22.04 8.25
N TYR A 972 2.36 22.17 6.96
CA TYR A 972 3.09 23.07 6.04
C TYR A 972 3.14 24.51 6.57
N ASN A 973 1.99 25.01 7.03
CA ASN A 973 1.84 26.38 7.54
C ASN A 973 2.40 26.54 8.97
N MET A 974 2.22 25.55 9.86
CA MET A 974 2.72 25.64 11.24
C MET A 974 4.23 25.50 11.34
N VAL A 975 4.84 24.64 10.50
CA VAL A 975 6.29 24.41 10.46
C VAL A 975 7.01 25.58 9.80
N GLY A 976 6.38 26.28 8.84
CA GLY A 976 7.02 27.31 8.04
C GLY A 976 7.97 26.71 6.99
N LEU A 977 7.44 25.77 6.19
CA LEU A 977 8.10 25.23 5.00
C LEU A 977 8.21 26.32 3.90
N VAL A 978 9.01 26.06 2.86
CA VAL A 978 9.29 27.02 1.77
C VAL A 978 8.02 27.60 1.13
N GLU A 979 8.00 28.91 0.89
CA GLU A 979 6.87 29.58 0.25
C GLU A 979 6.85 29.34 -1.27
N GLY A 980 5.72 28.86 -1.78
CA GLY A 980 5.47 28.80 -3.21
C GLY A 980 4.35 27.83 -3.58
N TRP A 981 3.42 28.25 -4.44
CA TRP A 981 2.33 27.39 -4.92
C TRP A 981 2.83 26.12 -5.63
N ALA A 982 3.99 26.19 -6.29
CA ALA A 982 4.63 25.04 -6.92
C ALA A 982 5.16 24.04 -5.87
N GLU A 983 5.92 24.50 -4.88
CA GLU A 983 6.52 23.66 -3.84
C GLU A 983 5.48 23.07 -2.89
N PHE A 984 4.40 23.82 -2.61
CA PHE A 984 3.20 23.36 -1.91
C PHE A 984 2.49 22.23 -2.68
N GLY A 985 2.26 22.41 -3.98
CA GLY A 985 1.63 21.39 -4.83
C GLY A 985 2.47 20.10 -4.93
N LYS A 986 3.78 20.26 -5.10
CA LYS A 986 4.77 19.16 -5.10
C LYS A 986 4.81 18.40 -3.77
N PHE A 987 4.71 19.09 -2.64
CA PHE A 987 4.63 18.50 -1.29
C PHE A 987 3.39 17.60 -1.15
N PHE A 988 2.19 18.09 -1.52
CA PHE A 988 0.98 17.26 -1.49
C PHE A 988 1.03 16.08 -2.46
N LEU A 989 1.59 16.28 -3.65
CA LEU A 989 1.75 15.20 -4.63
C LEU A 989 2.54 14.03 -4.03
N VAL A 990 3.66 14.31 -3.34
CA VAL A 990 4.46 13.26 -2.69
C VAL A 990 3.71 12.62 -1.52
N LEU A 991 3.09 13.40 -0.63
CA LEU A 991 2.34 12.86 0.52
C LEU A 991 1.17 11.94 0.09
N VAL A 992 0.38 12.37 -0.89
CA VAL A 992 -0.74 11.59 -1.42
C VAL A 992 -0.24 10.34 -2.13
N LEU A 993 0.80 10.46 -2.95
CA LEU A 993 1.36 9.33 -3.70
C LEU A 993 2.00 8.28 -2.77
N PHE A 994 2.72 8.73 -1.74
CA PHE A 994 3.24 7.86 -0.68
C PHE A 994 2.12 7.06 0.00
N ASN A 995 1.02 7.72 0.40
CA ASN A 995 -0.09 7.05 1.08
C ASN A 995 -0.83 6.05 0.15
N ILE A 996 -0.89 6.35 -1.16
CA ILE A 996 -1.40 5.44 -2.19
C ILE A 996 -0.48 4.21 -2.34
N VAL A 997 0.85 4.37 -2.36
CA VAL A 997 1.81 3.25 -2.41
C VAL A 997 1.68 2.38 -1.17
N ALA A 998 1.70 2.97 0.02
CA ALA A 998 1.56 2.25 1.29
C ALA A 998 0.22 1.47 1.36
N SER A 999 -0.88 2.08 0.90
CA SER A 999 -2.18 1.41 0.77
C SER A 999 -2.16 0.26 -0.23
N GLY A 1000 -1.46 0.42 -1.36
CA GLY A 1000 -1.28 -0.63 -2.37
C GLY A 1000 -0.53 -1.85 -1.84
N VAL A 1001 0.55 -1.62 -1.06
CA VAL A 1001 1.30 -2.68 -0.37
C VAL A 1001 0.42 -3.43 0.62
N CYS A 1002 -0.27 -2.71 1.52
CA CYS A 1002 -1.16 -3.34 2.51
C CYS A 1002 -2.31 -4.11 1.84
N LEU A 1003 -2.93 -3.56 0.78
CA LEU A 1003 -3.97 -4.25 0.01
C LEU A 1003 -3.44 -5.53 -0.66
N MET A 1004 -2.25 -5.48 -1.26
CA MET A 1004 -1.59 -6.65 -1.85
C MET A 1004 -1.37 -7.76 -0.80
N ILE A 1005 -0.86 -7.41 0.39
CA ILE A 1005 -0.62 -8.36 1.48
C ILE A 1005 -1.96 -8.94 1.99
N GLY A 1006 -2.99 -8.12 2.16
CA GLY A 1006 -4.34 -8.58 2.54
C GLY A 1006 -5.05 -9.47 1.50
N ILE A 1007 -4.65 -9.40 0.23
CA ILE A 1007 -5.10 -10.31 -0.83
C ILE A 1007 -4.30 -11.62 -0.84
N ILE A 1008 -3.01 -11.57 -0.49
CA ILE A 1008 -2.13 -12.75 -0.44
C ILE A 1008 -2.46 -13.65 0.76
N PHE A 1009 -2.63 -13.08 1.95
CA PHE A 1009 -2.86 -13.84 3.19
C PHE A 1009 -4.34 -13.87 3.57
N GLU A 1010 -4.88 -15.03 3.96
CA GLU A 1010 -6.29 -15.16 4.40
C GLU A 1010 -6.50 -14.70 5.85
N ALA A 1011 -5.51 -14.92 6.72
CA ALA A 1011 -5.59 -14.60 8.14
C ALA A 1011 -5.18 -13.14 8.41
N VAL A 1012 -6.10 -12.34 8.99
CA VAL A 1012 -5.88 -10.91 9.26
C VAL A 1012 -4.67 -10.66 10.18
N GLY A 1013 -4.46 -11.50 11.20
CA GLY A 1013 -3.30 -11.40 12.08
C GLY A 1013 -1.95 -11.56 11.34
N VAL A 1014 -1.87 -12.53 10.42
CA VAL A 1014 -0.68 -12.75 9.58
C VAL A 1014 -0.48 -11.60 8.61
N ALA A 1015 -1.56 -11.09 8.00
CA ALA A 1015 -1.50 -9.96 7.08
C ALA A 1015 -1.05 -8.66 7.79
N ASN A 1016 -1.50 -8.42 9.02
CA ASN A 1016 -1.06 -7.32 9.88
C ASN A 1016 0.43 -7.44 10.22
N LEU A 1017 0.88 -8.62 10.67
CA LEU A 1017 2.29 -8.88 10.97
C LEU A 1017 3.18 -8.62 9.75
N MET A 1018 2.86 -9.22 8.60
CA MET A 1018 3.62 -9.06 7.37
C MET A 1018 3.62 -7.61 6.85
N SER A 1019 2.49 -6.90 6.93
CA SER A 1019 2.43 -5.50 6.51
C SER A 1019 3.25 -4.59 7.42
N SER A 1020 3.20 -4.81 8.74
CA SER A 1020 4.02 -4.07 9.71
C SER A 1020 5.52 -4.32 9.51
N LEU A 1021 5.93 -5.56 9.21
CA LEU A 1021 7.31 -5.90 8.89
C LEU A 1021 7.80 -5.22 7.60
N VAL A 1022 6.98 -5.22 6.53
CA VAL A 1022 7.30 -4.51 5.27
C VAL A 1022 7.36 -2.99 5.48
N MET A 1023 6.47 -2.43 6.30
CA MET A 1023 6.48 -1.01 6.66
C MET A 1023 7.76 -0.63 7.41
N LEU A 1024 8.13 -1.40 8.44
CA LEU A 1024 9.34 -1.17 9.24
C LEU A 1024 10.62 -1.36 8.43
N PHE A 1025 10.67 -2.38 7.56
CA PHE A 1025 11.77 -2.56 6.60
C PHE A 1025 11.90 -1.34 5.67
N SER A 1026 10.81 -0.85 5.08
CA SER A 1026 10.87 0.33 4.20
C SER A 1026 11.33 1.56 4.98
N MET A 1027 10.80 1.78 6.19
CA MET A 1027 11.18 2.88 7.09
C MET A 1027 12.68 2.86 7.45
N LEU A 1028 13.27 1.67 7.73
CA LEU A 1028 14.70 1.52 8.02
C LEU A 1028 15.59 2.02 6.88
N PHE A 1029 15.25 1.66 5.64
CA PHE A 1029 15.96 2.12 4.44
C PHE A 1029 15.47 3.49 3.92
N GLY A 1030 14.74 4.27 4.72
CA GLY A 1030 14.19 5.58 4.34
C GLY A 1030 15.23 6.69 4.13
N GLY A 1031 16.50 6.47 4.49
CA GLY A 1031 17.60 7.43 4.29
C GLY A 1031 17.91 8.35 5.48
N LEU A 1032 17.10 8.33 6.55
CA LEU A 1032 17.39 9.05 7.81
C LEU A 1032 18.07 8.16 8.86
N LEU A 1033 17.53 6.95 9.10
CA LEU A 1033 18.00 6.03 10.15
C LEU A 1033 19.33 5.35 9.80
N LEU A 1034 19.65 5.26 8.51
CA LEU A 1034 20.85 4.59 8.01
C LEU A 1034 21.36 5.38 6.80
N ASN A 1035 22.61 5.85 6.89
CA ASN A 1035 23.21 6.73 5.88
C ASN A 1035 23.37 5.98 4.54
N LYS A 1036 22.86 6.58 3.45
CA LYS A 1036 22.86 5.99 2.11
C LYS A 1036 24.24 5.55 1.64
N GLU A 1037 25.28 6.32 1.94
CA GLU A 1037 26.67 6.05 1.51
C GLU A 1037 27.35 4.94 2.33
N SER A 1038 26.85 4.65 3.54
CA SER A 1038 27.42 3.62 4.42
C SER A 1038 26.95 2.20 4.09
N ILE A 1039 26.03 2.04 3.12
CA ILE A 1039 25.43 0.76 2.76
C ILE A 1039 26.34 0.03 1.74
N PRO A 1040 26.76 -1.23 2.01
CA PRO A 1040 27.53 -2.02 1.06
C PRO A 1040 26.82 -2.13 -0.30
N GLU A 1041 27.58 -2.05 -1.40
CA GLU A 1041 27.03 -2.03 -2.76
C GLU A 1041 26.10 -3.22 -3.04
N GLN A 1042 26.41 -4.40 -2.50
CA GLN A 1042 25.61 -5.63 -2.63
C GLN A 1042 24.22 -5.52 -2.00
N LEU A 1043 24.03 -4.61 -1.04
CA LEU A 1043 22.76 -4.34 -0.35
C LEU A 1043 22.08 -3.06 -0.81
N SER A 1044 22.74 -2.25 -1.65
CA SER A 1044 22.21 -0.96 -2.15
C SER A 1044 20.84 -1.06 -2.86
N TRP A 1045 20.53 -2.23 -3.44
CA TRP A 1045 19.23 -2.48 -4.09
C TRP A 1045 18.05 -2.49 -3.10
N LEU A 1046 18.27 -2.78 -1.81
CA LEU A 1046 17.23 -2.74 -0.77
C LEU A 1046 16.69 -1.32 -0.58
N GLN A 1047 17.54 -0.29 -0.77
CA GLN A 1047 17.10 1.11 -0.76
C GLN A 1047 16.07 1.38 -1.86
N LYS A 1048 16.30 0.83 -3.07
CA LYS A 1048 15.42 0.99 -4.25
C LYS A 1048 14.10 0.23 -4.12
N LEU A 1049 13.98 -0.68 -3.16
CA LEU A 1049 12.74 -1.36 -2.79
C LEU A 1049 11.90 -0.54 -1.78
N SER A 1050 12.50 0.44 -1.10
CA SER A 1050 11.85 1.26 -0.09
C SER A 1050 11.10 2.44 -0.72
N PHE A 1051 9.77 2.45 -0.60
CA PHE A 1051 8.95 3.60 -0.99
C PHE A 1051 9.09 4.78 -0.02
N PHE A 1052 9.51 4.54 1.24
CA PHE A 1052 9.94 5.60 2.15
C PHE A 1052 11.14 6.37 1.61
N ASN A 1053 12.13 5.69 1.01
CA ASN A 1053 13.35 6.33 0.50
C ASN A 1053 13.01 7.40 -0.55
N PHE A 1054 12.22 7.02 -1.57
CA PHE A 1054 11.78 7.93 -2.64
C PHE A 1054 10.87 9.05 -2.12
N ALA A 1055 9.95 8.77 -1.20
CA ALA A 1055 9.06 9.80 -0.65
C ALA A 1055 9.83 10.81 0.22
N PHE A 1056 10.76 10.32 1.06
CA PHE A 1056 11.57 11.16 1.93
C PHE A 1056 12.55 12.03 1.12
N GLU A 1057 13.25 11.45 0.14
CA GLU A 1057 14.13 12.19 -0.77
C GLU A 1057 13.36 13.24 -1.56
N ALA A 1058 12.20 12.92 -2.13
CA ALA A 1058 11.39 13.90 -2.85
C ALA A 1058 10.88 15.05 -1.95
N LEU A 1059 10.50 14.77 -0.69
CA LEU A 1059 10.13 15.82 0.27
C LEU A 1059 11.32 16.72 0.65
N LEU A 1060 12.50 16.13 0.90
CA LEU A 1060 13.71 16.88 1.24
C LEU A 1060 14.21 17.73 0.07
N VAL A 1061 14.27 17.18 -1.14
CA VAL A 1061 14.70 17.90 -2.34
C VAL A 1061 13.75 19.07 -2.65
N ASN A 1062 12.45 18.91 -2.40
CA ASN A 1062 11.45 19.98 -2.56
C ASN A 1062 11.67 21.16 -1.59
N GLU A 1063 12.01 20.88 -0.33
CA GLU A 1063 12.20 21.90 0.71
C GLU A 1063 13.59 22.53 0.69
N ILE A 1064 14.66 21.74 0.54
CA ILE A 1064 16.03 22.18 0.88
C ILE A 1064 16.82 22.69 -0.32
N THR A 1065 16.52 22.29 -1.55
CA THR A 1065 17.36 22.61 -2.74
C THR A 1065 17.56 24.11 -2.95
N PHE A 1066 16.58 24.95 -2.58
CA PHE A 1066 16.62 26.40 -2.72
C PHE A 1066 16.84 27.16 -1.39
N LEU A 1067 17.06 26.44 -0.28
CA LEU A 1067 17.35 27.05 1.02
C LEU A 1067 18.85 27.31 1.20
N GLN A 1068 19.16 28.38 1.92
CA GLN A 1068 20.50 28.66 2.45
C GLN A 1068 20.43 28.56 3.98
N LEU A 1069 21.30 27.72 4.54
CA LEU A 1069 21.33 27.36 5.94
C LEU A 1069 22.53 28.02 6.61
N ILE A 1070 22.27 28.72 7.72
CA ILE A 1070 23.28 29.47 8.47
C ILE A 1070 24.01 28.50 9.40
N GLN A 1071 25.32 28.33 9.17
CA GLN A 1071 26.25 27.65 10.05
C GLN A 1071 26.98 28.69 10.91
N LYS A 1072 26.89 28.55 12.23
CA LYS A 1072 27.62 29.41 13.17
C LYS A 1072 28.90 28.71 13.60
N GLU A 1073 30.03 29.15 13.07
CA GLU A 1073 31.34 28.55 13.37
C GLU A 1073 32.36 29.64 13.68
N TYR A 1074 33.13 29.46 14.77
CA TYR A 1074 34.12 30.44 15.26
C TYR A 1074 33.60 31.88 15.47
N GLY A 1075 32.29 32.07 15.62
CA GLY A 1075 31.65 33.39 15.75
C GLY A 1075 31.26 34.06 14.42
N LEU A 1076 31.47 33.39 13.29
CA LEU A 1076 31.06 33.82 11.96
C LEU A 1076 29.78 33.08 11.53
N GLU A 1077 28.91 33.77 10.78
CA GLU A 1077 27.72 33.18 10.14
C GLU A 1077 28.07 32.84 8.68
N ILE A 1078 28.25 31.55 8.40
CA ILE A 1078 28.59 31.03 7.08
C ILE A 1078 27.32 30.46 6.44
N ASP A 1079 26.98 30.92 5.24
CA ASP A 1079 25.82 30.42 4.50
C ASP A 1079 26.19 29.20 3.65
N VAL A 1080 25.63 28.05 4.00
CA VAL A 1080 25.80 26.79 3.26
C VAL A 1080 24.58 26.56 2.36
N PRO A 1081 24.76 26.36 1.04
CA PRO A 1081 23.66 26.02 0.14
C PRO A 1081 23.07 24.65 0.47
N GLY A 1082 21.75 24.56 0.58
CA GLY A 1082 21.04 23.32 0.93
C GLY A 1082 21.31 22.16 -0.04
N ALA A 1083 21.57 22.45 -1.32
CA ALA A 1083 21.97 21.44 -2.31
C ALA A 1083 23.30 20.74 -1.96
N VAL A 1084 24.26 21.44 -1.35
CA VAL A 1084 25.52 20.84 -0.87
C VAL A 1084 25.22 19.90 0.29
N ILE A 1085 24.42 20.36 1.26
CA ILE A 1085 24.02 19.54 2.41
C ILE A 1085 23.27 18.27 1.98
N LEU A 1086 22.34 18.36 1.01
CA LEU A 1086 21.68 17.19 0.44
C LEU A 1086 22.69 16.17 -0.12
N SER A 1087 23.70 16.65 -0.87
CA SER A 1087 24.74 15.78 -1.42
C SER A 1087 25.61 15.12 -0.33
N THR A 1088 25.94 15.82 0.75
CA THR A 1088 26.69 15.26 1.91
C THR A 1088 25.93 14.15 2.65
N PHE A 1089 24.59 14.15 2.59
CA PHE A 1089 23.75 13.07 3.11
C PHE A 1089 23.40 11.99 2.06
N GLY A 1090 24.03 12.02 0.89
CA GLY A 1090 23.82 11.06 -0.20
C GLY A 1090 22.48 11.24 -0.96
N PHE A 1091 21.82 12.39 -0.83
CA PHE A 1091 20.59 12.73 -1.57
C PHE A 1091 20.91 13.51 -2.86
N ASN A 1092 20.14 13.25 -3.91
CA ASN A 1092 20.34 13.90 -5.22
C ASN A 1092 19.36 15.07 -5.42
N SER A 1093 19.88 16.29 -5.42
CA SER A 1093 19.12 17.55 -5.60
C SER A 1093 18.32 17.65 -6.91
N GLY A 1094 18.65 16.85 -7.93
CA GLY A 1094 17.89 16.75 -9.18
C GLY A 1094 16.85 15.64 -9.23
N ALA A 1095 16.74 14.79 -8.20
CA ALA A 1095 15.98 13.54 -8.28
C ALA A 1095 14.45 13.66 -8.09
N TYR A 1096 13.91 14.80 -7.66
CA TYR A 1096 12.47 14.97 -7.34
C TYR A 1096 11.50 14.24 -8.31
N TRP A 1097 11.58 14.53 -9.61
CA TRP A 1097 10.67 13.92 -10.60
C TRP A 1097 10.96 12.44 -10.88
N LYS A 1098 12.20 11.99 -10.69
CA LYS A 1098 12.59 10.58 -10.78
C LYS A 1098 11.97 9.78 -9.64
N ASP A 1099 11.95 10.33 -8.43
CA ASP A 1099 11.42 9.67 -7.24
C ASP A 1099 9.89 9.67 -7.23
N VAL A 1100 9.25 10.77 -7.62
CA VAL A 1100 7.79 10.82 -7.88
C VAL A 1100 7.40 9.79 -8.95
N LYS A 1101 8.18 9.66 -10.03
CA LYS A 1101 7.95 8.62 -11.06
C LYS A 1101 8.11 7.21 -10.50
N ASN A 1102 9.14 6.95 -9.68
CA ASN A 1102 9.38 5.65 -9.06
C ASN A 1102 8.23 5.26 -8.11
N LEU A 1103 7.76 6.19 -7.27
CA LEU A 1103 6.58 5.98 -6.42
C LEU A 1103 5.33 5.65 -7.25
N GLY A 1104 5.10 6.35 -8.37
CA GLY A 1104 3.99 6.05 -9.29
C GLY A 1104 4.08 4.65 -9.91
N ILE A 1105 5.29 4.22 -10.31
CA ILE A 1105 5.55 2.87 -10.81
C ILE A 1105 5.33 1.82 -9.71
N MET A 1106 5.79 2.06 -8.48
CA MET A 1106 5.56 1.16 -7.34
C MET A 1106 4.07 1.01 -7.04
N ALA A 1107 3.30 2.11 -6.99
CA ALA A 1107 1.84 2.06 -6.80
C ALA A 1107 1.18 1.19 -7.87
N GLY A 1108 1.47 1.45 -9.16
CA GLY A 1108 0.96 0.65 -10.27
C GLY A 1108 1.35 -0.82 -10.19
N THR A 1109 2.57 -1.12 -9.76
CA THR A 1109 3.07 -2.49 -9.58
C THR A 1109 2.33 -3.22 -8.46
N PHE A 1110 2.16 -2.61 -7.28
CA PHE A 1110 1.43 -3.25 -6.19
C PHE A 1110 -0.06 -3.45 -6.51
N PHE A 1111 -0.73 -2.49 -7.16
CA PHE A 1111 -2.13 -2.69 -7.58
C PHE A 1111 -2.28 -3.74 -8.69
N THR A 1112 -1.34 -3.83 -9.63
CA THR A 1112 -1.41 -4.87 -10.67
C THR A 1112 -1.12 -6.26 -10.11
N VAL A 1113 -0.13 -6.42 -9.22
CA VAL A 1113 0.13 -7.70 -8.52
C VAL A 1113 -1.06 -8.09 -7.64
N ALA A 1114 -1.63 -7.14 -6.89
CA ALA A 1114 -2.85 -7.36 -6.10
C ALA A 1114 -4.03 -7.83 -6.96
N PHE A 1115 -4.26 -7.17 -8.11
CA PHE A 1115 -5.31 -7.58 -9.05
C PHE A 1115 -5.06 -8.97 -9.66
N LEU A 1116 -3.84 -9.26 -10.09
CA LEU A 1116 -3.48 -10.56 -10.67
C LEU A 1116 -3.65 -11.68 -9.64
N TRP A 1117 -3.26 -11.46 -8.38
CA TRP A 1117 -3.48 -12.42 -7.30
C TRP A 1117 -4.97 -12.62 -6.99
N LEU A 1118 -5.76 -11.54 -6.95
CA LEU A 1118 -7.22 -11.63 -6.80
C LEU A 1118 -7.89 -12.38 -7.97
N GLN A 1119 -7.39 -12.19 -9.19
CA GLN A 1119 -7.92 -12.83 -10.39
C GLN A 1119 -7.59 -14.32 -10.44
N PHE A 1120 -6.34 -14.71 -10.19
CA PHE A 1120 -5.82 -16.07 -10.43
C PHE A 1120 -5.61 -16.94 -9.18
N ARG A 1121 -5.34 -16.34 -8.01
CA ARG A 1121 -4.93 -17.05 -6.79
C ARG A 1121 -5.98 -17.04 -5.69
N VAL A 1122 -6.82 -16.00 -5.60
CA VAL A 1122 -8.06 -16.04 -4.82
C VAL A 1122 -9.08 -16.88 -5.59
N ASN A 1123 -8.80 -18.19 -5.60
CA ASN A 1123 -9.76 -19.21 -5.95
C ASN A 1123 -10.90 -19.16 -4.94
N GLU A 1124 -12.11 -19.32 -5.44
CA GLU A 1124 -13.23 -19.70 -4.60
C GLU A 1124 -12.84 -20.95 -3.79
N ARG A 1125 -13.20 -21.03 -2.49
CA ARG A 1125 -13.28 -22.32 -1.81
C ARG A 1125 -14.48 -23.05 -2.44
N ARG A 1126 -14.21 -23.89 -3.43
CA ARG A 1126 -15.22 -24.55 -4.26
C ARG A 1126 -15.47 -25.99 -3.81
#